data_AF-A0A9Q3GZ52-F1
#
_entry.id   AF-A0A9Q3GZ52-F1
#
_cell.length_a   1.000
_cell.length_b   1.000
_cell.length_c   1.000
_cell.angle_alpha   90.00
_cell.angle_beta   90.00
_cell.angle_gamma   90.00
#
_symmetry.space_group_name_H-M   'P 1'
#
loop_
_entity.id
_entity.type
_entity.pdbx_description
1 polymer ?
#
loop_
_entity_poly.entity_id
_entity_poly.type
_entity_poly.pdbx_seq_one_letter_code
_entity_poly.pdbx_strand_id
1 'polypeptide(L)'
;MSTLLNRFKSNQYSNLPQHDEQDPQHHLHSNQIICQSNEKRVFSRSIHPLSLLPAFVLGIIFTFLSTQTTAPWLSSSSISKKIFAQKVNASIISHRDHIYFPKDYLNRSYNFFNISNDPSTFLEKTSNLTDYPLVELIKNARLMWKEKLNRQSKNLNQAIKEYERRYNRPPPLGFQKWFEWAKANNVILIDEYDRINELIEPFWALPPHVIRARAAKAGQDPAFSTFVIKDGKVETIGAKKDVPRTHEHLKMLKVMLPHLPNLNITMSHHDGPSVFMDWITRQKHLEHARNGTVLPPQEIDKVQDNASLRGFVGACAPDSPMRMLANGFGHDLLSVRSAGPGGYIGLDHAKTMDMCQHPEWQALQGFTSWDGPPPQTLRPIFSFAQSPAFASDLLNVPLEQFDDASKNLKNVKPWSEKKNGQQLLWRGRTTGVWFNRIADWRKSHRVRLHRLGQAYKNDYGHFLKRPLRTPVLVKSNKMYNTQDMMVIEKEYSLAELSKRYLSISFVGELVQCTIEDGSCEAVGKELQFEKPVDWKFENEYKYVIDIDGNSWSGRFRRLLTSNSLVFKSTIWPEWYRDHIQAWYHYIPVRVDYEELFDLMSFFTGSMEEDNDYTKYEYLKFEELGRQISEQGHEWVQKHFRYEDLQAYAWRTYLEWARVSSEDRKGMIL
;
A
#
# COMPACT_ATOMS: atom_id res chain seq x y z
N MET A 1 -32.90 -6.50 27.74
CA MET A 1 -32.93 -5.02 27.92
C MET A 1 -32.26 -4.39 26.69
N SER A 2 -32.89 -4.38 25.52
CA SER A 2 -34.06 -3.58 25.09
C SER A 2 -33.80 -2.07 25.01
N THR A 3 -32.88 -1.65 24.12
CA THR A 3 -32.95 -0.42 23.28
C THR A 3 -31.69 -0.34 22.38
N LEU A 4 -31.52 -1.27 21.45
CA LEU A 4 -30.47 -1.22 20.40
C LEU A 4 -30.88 -1.94 19.11
N LEU A 5 -32.18 -2.04 18.86
CA LEU A 5 -32.79 -2.59 17.64
C LEU A 5 -33.60 -1.48 16.97
N ASN A 6 -32.92 -0.62 16.22
CA ASN A 6 -33.45 0.20 15.13
C ASN A 6 -32.38 1.19 14.65
N ARG A 7 -31.49 0.76 13.73
CA ARG A 7 -30.67 1.67 12.90
C ARG A 7 -29.96 0.97 11.75
N PHE A 8 -30.72 0.25 10.92
CA PHE A 8 -30.34 0.00 9.52
C PHE A 8 -31.62 -0.03 8.66
N LYS A 9 -32.21 1.15 8.43
CA LYS A 9 -33.11 1.38 7.28
C LYS A 9 -32.96 2.80 6.74
N SER A 10 -32.73 2.81 5.42
CA SER A 10 -33.01 3.88 4.43
C SER A 10 -32.02 5.06 4.42
N ASN A 11 -31.59 5.64 3.30
CA ASN A 11 -32.23 5.78 1.99
C ASN A 11 -31.21 5.85 0.83
N GLN A 12 -31.37 5.02 -0.19
CA GLN A 12 -31.33 5.39 -1.61
C GLN A 12 -31.69 4.15 -2.42
N TYR A 13 -32.98 3.93 -2.65
CA TYR A 13 -33.60 3.22 -3.79
C TYR A 13 -35.09 3.08 -3.47
N SER A 14 -35.90 4.02 -3.96
CA SER A 14 -37.31 3.89 -4.33
C SER A 14 -38.02 5.24 -4.17
N ASN A 15 -38.30 5.92 -5.27
CA ASN A 15 -39.48 6.76 -5.47
C ASN A 15 -39.55 7.13 -6.96
N LEU A 16 -40.22 6.27 -7.73
CA LEU A 16 -40.93 6.66 -8.95
C LEU A 16 -42.43 6.54 -8.62
N PRO A 17 -43.27 7.53 -8.96
CA PRO A 17 -44.67 7.54 -8.55
C PRO A 17 -45.50 6.50 -9.32
N GLN A 18 -46.35 5.79 -8.58
CA GLN A 18 -47.43 4.97 -9.11
C GLN A 18 -48.50 5.86 -9.75
N HIS A 19 -48.89 5.52 -10.98
CA HIS A 19 -50.20 5.84 -11.53
C HIS A 19 -51.09 4.61 -11.35
N ASP A 20 -52.20 4.79 -10.65
CA ASP A 20 -53.33 3.87 -10.63
C ASP A 20 -53.99 3.84 -12.01
N GLU A 21 -54.24 2.65 -12.55
CA GLU A 21 -55.33 2.47 -13.51
C GLU A 21 -55.94 1.07 -13.36
N GLN A 22 -57.26 1.10 -13.22
CA GLN A 22 -58.17 -0.02 -12.99
C GLN A 22 -58.38 -0.78 -14.31
N ASP A 23 -58.40 -2.11 -14.24
CA ASP A 23 -59.02 -2.97 -15.28
C ASP A 23 -60.54 -3.05 -14.99
N PRO A 24 -61.42 -3.12 -16.00
CA PRO A 24 -61.83 -4.46 -16.43
C PRO A 24 -62.17 -4.64 -17.93
N GLN A 25 -61.82 -5.83 -18.43
CA GLN A 25 -62.55 -6.72 -19.34
C GLN A 25 -62.89 -6.22 -20.77
N HIS A 26 -62.37 -6.90 -21.80
CA HIS A 26 -63.18 -7.75 -22.69
C HIS A 26 -62.37 -8.44 -23.83
N HIS A 27 -62.81 -9.68 -24.11
CA HIS A 27 -62.75 -10.44 -25.37
C HIS A 27 -61.50 -11.24 -25.81
N LEU A 28 -61.69 -12.57 -25.67
CA LEU A 28 -61.16 -13.69 -26.45
C LEU A 28 -61.08 -13.41 -27.96
N HIS A 29 -59.98 -13.84 -28.62
CA HIS A 29 -60.06 -14.81 -29.72
C HIS A 29 -58.70 -15.45 -30.04
N SER A 30 -58.76 -16.76 -30.25
CA SER A 30 -57.76 -17.66 -30.83
C SER A 30 -57.44 -17.33 -32.28
N ASN A 31 -56.17 -17.46 -32.70
CA ASN A 31 -55.71 -18.35 -33.79
C ASN A 31 -54.25 -18.06 -34.23
N GLN A 32 -53.39 -19.04 -33.98
CA GLN A 32 -52.71 -19.86 -34.99
C GLN A 32 -51.99 -19.20 -36.21
N ILE A 33 -50.74 -19.66 -36.37
CA ILE A 33 -49.90 -19.86 -37.58
C ILE A 33 -49.08 -18.67 -38.14
N ILE A 34 -47.76 -18.90 -38.24
CA ILE A 34 -46.92 -18.93 -39.47
C ILE A 34 -45.51 -18.40 -39.15
N CYS A 35 -44.54 -19.31 -39.04
CA CYS A 35 -43.14 -19.01 -39.33
C CYS A 35 -42.99 -18.78 -40.84
N GLN A 36 -42.51 -17.62 -41.25
CA GLN A 36 -41.98 -17.40 -42.59
C GLN A 36 -40.55 -16.88 -42.52
N SER A 37 -39.69 -17.70 -43.12
CA SER A 37 -38.34 -17.39 -43.57
C SER A 37 -38.34 -16.21 -44.53
N ASN A 38 -37.37 -15.30 -44.40
CA ASN A 38 -37.02 -14.39 -45.49
C ASN A 38 -35.53 -14.49 -45.80
N GLU A 39 -35.27 -14.85 -47.06
CA GLU A 39 -33.97 -15.02 -47.67
C GLU A 39 -33.26 -13.69 -47.97
N LYS A 40 -31.94 -13.79 -47.85
CA LYS A 40 -30.84 -12.98 -48.37
C LYS A 40 -31.15 -12.00 -49.53
N ARG A 41 -30.65 -10.77 -49.37
CA ARG A 41 -30.03 -9.98 -50.47
C ARG A 41 -28.59 -9.66 -50.10
N VAL A 42 -27.66 -10.28 -50.81
CA VAL A 42 -26.22 -9.97 -50.77
C VAL A 42 -25.95 -8.86 -51.80
N PHE A 43 -25.47 -7.70 -51.35
CA PHE A 43 -24.88 -6.70 -52.23
C PHE A 43 -23.36 -6.95 -52.30
N SER A 44 -22.91 -7.45 -53.45
CA SER A 44 -21.50 -7.48 -53.82
C SER A 44 -21.06 -6.08 -54.23
N ARG A 45 -20.05 -5.51 -53.55
CA ARG A 45 -19.24 -4.41 -54.08
C ARG A 45 -17.79 -4.89 -54.16
N SER A 46 -17.34 -5.17 -55.38
CA SER A 46 -15.94 -5.45 -55.70
C SER A 46 -15.13 -4.14 -55.66
N ILE A 47 -14.17 -4.03 -54.73
CA ILE A 47 -13.18 -2.95 -54.71
C ILE A 47 -11.98 -3.40 -55.55
N HIS A 48 -11.63 -2.62 -56.56
CA HIS A 48 -10.58 -2.95 -57.54
C HIS A 48 -9.18 -2.81 -56.89
N PRO A 49 -8.25 -3.76 -57.05
CA PRO A 49 -6.97 -3.81 -56.31
C PRO A 49 -5.99 -2.64 -56.60
N LEU A 50 -6.32 -1.74 -57.52
CA LEU A 50 -5.53 -0.53 -57.83
C LEU A 50 -5.93 0.71 -57.00
N SER A 51 -7.07 0.68 -56.29
CA SER A 51 -7.54 1.84 -55.51
C SER A 51 -6.86 2.01 -54.15
N LEU A 52 -5.99 1.07 -53.75
CA LEU A 52 -5.25 1.10 -52.48
C LEU A 52 -3.78 1.53 -52.63
N LEU A 53 -3.30 1.68 -53.86
CA LEU A 53 -1.92 2.10 -54.16
C LEU A 53 -1.56 3.51 -53.66
N PRO A 54 -2.45 4.53 -53.70
CA PRO A 54 -2.12 5.85 -53.16
C PRO A 54 -1.92 5.84 -51.63
N ALA A 55 -2.71 5.04 -50.91
CA ALA A 55 -2.61 4.92 -49.45
C ALA A 55 -1.35 4.15 -49.01
N PHE A 56 -0.93 3.16 -49.80
CA PHE A 56 0.28 2.38 -49.54
C PHE A 56 1.56 3.20 -49.79
N VAL A 57 1.59 4.03 -50.83
CA VAL A 57 2.73 4.92 -51.11
C VAL A 57 2.82 6.06 -50.10
N LEU A 58 1.69 6.63 -49.65
CA LEU A 58 1.66 7.63 -48.57
C LEU A 58 2.15 7.07 -47.22
N GLY A 59 1.86 5.80 -46.92
CA GLY A 59 2.37 5.12 -45.72
C GLY A 59 3.89 4.90 -45.72
N ILE A 60 4.49 4.66 -46.89
CA ILE A 60 5.95 4.51 -47.06
C ILE A 60 6.65 5.87 -46.99
N ILE A 61 6.05 6.93 -47.52
CA ILE A 61 6.61 8.29 -47.44
C ILE A 61 6.59 8.81 -45.99
N PHE A 62 5.53 8.53 -45.21
CA PHE A 62 5.48 8.91 -43.79
C PHE A 62 6.47 8.13 -42.91
N THR A 63 6.78 6.87 -43.25
CA THR A 63 7.77 6.07 -42.52
C THR A 63 9.21 6.48 -42.84
N PHE A 64 9.48 7.05 -44.02
CA PHE A 64 10.82 7.56 -44.35
C PHE A 64 11.06 9.01 -43.87
N LEU A 65 10.04 9.87 -43.80
CA LEU A 65 10.17 11.26 -43.34
C LEU A 65 10.15 11.44 -41.81
N SER A 66 9.78 10.41 -41.03
CA SER A 66 9.80 10.48 -39.56
C SER A 66 11.16 10.16 -38.92
N THR A 67 12.23 10.02 -39.71
CA THR A 67 13.57 9.67 -39.19
C THR A 67 14.52 10.85 -38.96
N GLN A 68 14.11 12.09 -39.23
CA GLN A 68 14.94 13.27 -38.93
C GLN A 68 14.09 14.45 -38.44
N THR A 69 13.76 14.49 -37.14
CA THR A 69 13.50 15.73 -36.39
C THR A 69 13.49 15.41 -34.89
N THR A 70 14.65 15.48 -34.25
CA THR A 70 14.72 15.58 -32.78
C THR A 70 14.86 17.06 -32.41
N ALA A 71 13.79 17.63 -31.87
CA ALA A 71 13.79 18.89 -31.14
C ALA A 71 13.19 18.67 -29.74
N PRO A 72 13.58 19.46 -28.73
CA PRO A 72 13.94 18.94 -27.42
C PRO A 72 12.81 19.04 -26.40
N TRP A 73 12.56 17.94 -25.67
CA TRP A 73 11.70 17.92 -24.50
C TRP A 73 12.49 17.63 -23.22
N LEU A 74 12.53 18.68 -22.40
CA LEU A 74 12.42 18.73 -20.93
C LEU A 74 13.15 17.65 -20.12
N SER A 75 14.23 18.12 -19.51
CA SER A 75 15.03 17.45 -18.49
C SER A 75 14.20 17.16 -17.23
N SER A 76 13.83 15.89 -17.03
CA SER A 76 13.66 15.33 -15.69
C SER A 76 15.05 15.01 -15.12
N SER A 77 15.41 15.67 -14.02
CA SER A 77 16.57 15.43 -13.13
C SER A 77 17.42 14.17 -13.45
N SER A 78 18.60 14.38 -14.05
CA SER A 78 19.52 13.34 -14.50
C SER A 78 20.32 12.63 -13.39
N ILE A 79 19.92 12.79 -12.12
CA ILE A 79 20.65 12.23 -10.97
C ILE A 79 20.15 10.83 -10.61
N SER A 80 18.86 10.50 -10.82
CA SER A 80 18.32 9.17 -10.49
C SER A 80 18.64 8.09 -11.53
N LYS A 81 18.80 8.47 -12.81
CA LYS A 81 19.15 7.51 -13.88
C LYS A 81 20.62 7.07 -13.85
N LYS A 82 21.53 7.89 -13.32
CA LYS A 82 22.97 7.55 -13.26
C LYS A 82 23.33 6.57 -12.15
N ILE A 83 22.48 6.42 -11.13
CA ILE A 83 22.69 5.42 -10.07
C ILE A 83 22.23 4.02 -10.50
N PHE A 84 21.28 3.92 -11.44
CA PHE A 84 20.78 2.63 -11.94
C PHE A 84 21.55 2.07 -13.16
N ALA A 85 22.54 2.78 -13.67
CA ALA A 85 23.40 2.32 -14.77
C ALA A 85 24.76 1.81 -14.28
N GLN A 86 24.87 1.41 -13.01
CA GLN A 86 25.90 0.48 -12.60
C GLN A 86 25.53 -0.88 -13.19
N LYS A 87 26.44 -1.51 -13.95
CA LYS A 87 26.28 -2.86 -14.51
C LYS A 87 25.56 -3.76 -13.50
N VAL A 88 24.27 -3.99 -13.70
CA VAL A 88 23.53 -5.05 -13.00
C VAL A 88 24.15 -6.33 -13.55
N ASN A 89 25.04 -6.93 -12.76
CA ASN A 89 25.42 -8.33 -12.95
C ASN A 89 24.13 -9.13 -13.10
N ALA A 90 24.14 -10.18 -13.91
CA ALA A 90 22.97 -10.95 -14.29
C ALA A 90 22.19 -11.64 -13.13
N SER A 91 22.39 -11.25 -11.86
CA SER A 91 21.96 -11.87 -10.59
C SER A 91 20.48 -11.73 -10.25
N ILE A 92 19.78 -10.70 -10.72
CA ILE A 92 18.36 -10.44 -10.39
C ILE A 92 17.57 -9.87 -11.56
N ILE A 93 16.25 -10.09 -11.55
CA ILE A 93 15.29 -9.50 -12.50
C ILE A 93 14.39 -8.52 -11.73
N SER A 94 14.43 -7.25 -12.09
CA SER A 94 13.54 -6.22 -11.54
C SER A 94 12.31 -6.05 -12.44
N HIS A 95 11.12 -6.18 -11.88
CA HIS A 95 9.87 -5.98 -12.60
C HIS A 95 8.75 -5.55 -11.67
N ARG A 96 8.06 -4.44 -12.01
CA ARG A 96 6.98 -3.85 -11.20
C ARG A 96 7.37 -3.81 -9.71
N ASP A 97 8.54 -3.25 -9.43
CA ASP A 97 9.08 -3.06 -8.07
C ASP A 97 9.25 -4.34 -7.22
N HIS A 98 9.20 -5.50 -7.87
CA HIS A 98 9.62 -6.78 -7.32
C HIS A 98 10.99 -7.15 -7.87
N ILE A 99 11.73 -7.88 -7.05
CA ILE A 99 13.01 -8.48 -7.39
C ILE A 99 12.81 -9.99 -7.42
N TYR A 100 13.03 -10.57 -8.59
CA TYR A 100 12.97 -12.00 -8.82
C TYR A 100 14.38 -12.56 -8.97
N PHE A 101 14.56 -13.79 -8.50
CA PHE A 101 15.69 -14.59 -8.92
C PHE A 101 15.52 -15.01 -10.40
N PRO A 102 16.58 -15.01 -11.21
CA PRO A 102 16.53 -15.55 -12.57
C PRO A 102 16.35 -17.07 -12.52
N LYS A 103 15.70 -17.71 -13.49
CA LYS A 103 15.38 -19.17 -13.46
C LYS A 103 16.55 -20.10 -13.11
N ASP A 104 17.78 -19.73 -13.44
CA ASP A 104 19.00 -20.50 -13.19
C ASP A 104 19.62 -20.23 -11.80
N TYR A 105 18.96 -19.48 -10.92
CA TYR A 105 19.52 -19.07 -9.62
C TYR A 105 19.97 -20.22 -8.71
N LEU A 106 19.30 -21.38 -8.77
CA LEU A 106 19.70 -22.57 -8.01
C LEU A 106 21.06 -23.14 -8.46
N ASN A 107 21.48 -22.82 -9.69
CA ASN A 107 22.74 -23.27 -10.28
C ASN A 107 23.87 -22.26 -10.11
N ARG A 108 23.65 -21.18 -9.34
CA ARG A 108 24.64 -20.11 -9.14
C ARG A 108 25.31 -20.22 -7.79
N SER A 109 26.62 -20.08 -7.79
CA SER A 109 27.38 -19.78 -6.58
C SER A 109 27.49 -18.28 -6.37
N TYR A 110 27.43 -17.87 -5.12
CA TYR A 110 27.58 -16.50 -4.66
C TYR A 110 28.84 -16.45 -3.78
N ASN A 111 29.70 -15.46 -4.03
CA ASN A 111 30.93 -15.28 -3.26
C ASN A 111 30.59 -15.05 -1.78
N PHE A 112 31.03 -15.91 -0.86
CA PHE A 112 30.83 -15.71 0.57
C PHE A 112 32.16 -15.40 1.25
N PHE A 113 32.29 -14.18 1.76
CA PHE A 113 33.46 -13.77 2.53
C PHE A 113 33.17 -13.94 4.02
N ASN A 114 34.02 -14.74 4.68
CA ASN A 114 33.86 -15.16 6.07
C ASN A 114 33.59 -13.97 7.00
N ILE A 115 32.43 -14.01 7.63
CA ILE A 115 31.94 -12.99 8.56
C ILE A 115 32.69 -13.17 9.88
N SER A 116 33.49 -12.19 10.31
CA SER A 116 34.00 -12.21 11.68
C SER A 116 32.86 -12.10 12.68
N ASN A 117 32.91 -12.88 13.76
CA ASN A 117 31.94 -12.89 14.87
C ASN A 117 31.90 -11.59 15.71
N ASP A 118 32.42 -10.48 15.18
CA ASP A 118 32.41 -9.16 15.83
C ASP A 118 31.24 -8.32 15.28
N PRO A 119 30.18 -8.10 16.09
CA PRO A 119 28.99 -7.34 15.69
C PRO A 119 29.28 -5.88 15.34
N SER A 120 30.39 -5.32 15.84
CA SER A 120 30.73 -3.91 15.65
C SER A 120 31.42 -3.62 14.31
N THR A 121 32.07 -4.63 13.70
CA THR A 121 32.80 -4.50 12.42
C THR A 121 32.15 -5.22 11.24
N PHE A 122 31.07 -5.99 11.48
CA PHE A 122 30.24 -6.61 10.45
C PHE A 122 29.91 -5.61 9.33
N LEU A 123 29.43 -4.43 9.71
CA LEU A 123 28.87 -3.39 8.85
C LEU A 123 29.86 -2.54 8.05
N GLU A 124 31.16 -2.54 8.36
CA GLU A 124 32.21 -1.90 7.53
C GLU A 124 32.84 -2.90 6.55
N LYS A 125 32.99 -4.17 6.98
CA LYS A 125 33.48 -5.27 6.14
C LYS A 125 32.41 -5.86 5.20
N THR A 126 31.13 -5.53 5.41
CA THR A 126 30.02 -5.86 4.49
C THR A 126 30.11 -5.22 3.09
N SER A 127 31.04 -4.30 2.88
CA SER A 127 31.34 -3.75 1.55
C SER A 127 31.68 -4.84 0.52
N ASN A 128 32.25 -5.98 0.97
CA ASN A 128 32.56 -7.17 0.17
C ASN A 128 31.58 -8.34 0.37
N LEU A 129 30.44 -8.16 1.05
CA LEU A 129 29.50 -9.27 1.24
C LEU A 129 28.84 -9.69 -0.07
N THR A 130 28.52 -10.98 -0.09
CA THR A 130 27.96 -11.78 -1.16
C THR A 130 27.05 -11.06 -2.13
N ASP A 131 27.12 -11.43 -3.41
CA ASP A 131 26.15 -11.03 -4.44
C ASP A 131 24.76 -11.67 -4.24
N TYR A 132 24.42 -12.09 -3.01
CA TYR A 132 23.12 -12.66 -2.67
C TYR A 132 22.05 -11.57 -2.58
N PRO A 133 20.95 -11.68 -3.34
CA PRO A 133 19.94 -10.63 -3.47
C PRO A 133 19.33 -10.08 -2.18
N LEU A 134 19.05 -10.91 -1.17
CA LEU A 134 18.49 -10.41 0.09
C LEU A 134 19.52 -9.58 0.89
N VAL A 135 20.79 -9.99 0.88
CA VAL A 135 21.88 -9.24 1.54
C VAL A 135 22.13 -7.94 0.80
N GLU A 136 22.07 -7.97 -0.54
CA GLU A 136 22.19 -6.77 -1.37
C GLU A 136 21.04 -5.77 -1.14
N LEU A 137 19.80 -6.26 -1.05
CA LEU A 137 18.63 -5.44 -0.70
C LEU A 137 18.83 -4.70 0.62
N ILE A 138 19.27 -5.41 1.67
CA ILE A 138 19.49 -4.83 2.99
C ILE A 138 20.65 -3.82 2.98
N LYS A 139 21.75 -4.13 2.26
CA LYS A 139 22.88 -3.21 2.06
C LYS A 139 22.44 -1.93 1.34
N ASN A 140 21.72 -2.06 0.24
CA ASN A 140 21.25 -0.93 -0.56
C ASN A 140 20.26 -0.06 0.21
N ALA A 141 19.35 -0.66 0.97
CA ALA A 141 18.43 0.06 1.84
C ALA A 141 19.14 0.92 2.89
N ARG A 142 20.23 0.39 3.48
CA ARG A 142 21.07 1.17 4.40
C ARG A 142 21.75 2.37 3.73
N LEU A 143 22.25 2.19 2.50
CA LEU A 143 22.84 3.28 1.73
C LEU A 143 21.79 4.36 1.40
N MET A 144 20.59 3.95 0.96
CA MET A 144 19.48 4.86 0.70
C MET A 144 19.04 5.62 1.95
N TRP A 145 18.99 4.95 3.10
CA TRP A 145 18.68 5.60 4.38
C TRP A 145 19.73 6.65 4.76
N LYS A 146 21.02 6.30 4.65
CA LYS A 146 22.13 7.23 4.92
C LYS A 146 22.09 8.44 3.98
N GLU A 147 21.85 8.21 2.69
CA GLU A 147 21.71 9.29 1.71
C GLU A 147 20.52 10.19 2.04
N LYS A 148 19.35 9.60 2.37
CA LYS A 148 18.15 10.33 2.79
C LYS A 148 18.44 11.24 3.98
N LEU A 149 19.14 10.76 5.00
CA LEU A 149 19.53 11.59 6.16
C LEU A 149 20.53 12.69 5.78
N ASN A 150 21.53 12.38 4.95
CA ASN A 150 22.58 13.34 4.57
C ASN A 150 22.07 14.53 3.77
N ARG A 151 21.02 14.33 2.96
CA ARG A 151 20.47 15.37 2.08
C ARG A 151 19.45 16.29 2.76
N GLN A 152 19.10 16.07 4.02
CA GLN A 152 18.09 16.88 4.71
C GLN A 152 18.54 18.35 4.86
N SER A 153 17.61 19.26 4.63
CA SER A 153 17.81 20.71 4.75
C SER A 153 18.24 21.12 6.16
N LYS A 154 19.34 21.86 6.25
CA LYS A 154 19.92 22.31 7.53
C LYS A 154 19.43 23.67 7.97
N ASN A 155 19.03 24.52 7.03
CA ASN A 155 18.53 25.88 7.27
C ASN A 155 17.34 26.20 6.36
N LEU A 156 16.65 27.30 6.66
CA LEU A 156 15.42 27.69 5.97
C LEU A 156 15.63 27.86 4.46
N ASN A 157 16.71 28.52 4.03
CA ASN A 157 17.00 28.74 2.60
C ASN A 157 17.21 27.43 1.83
N GLN A 158 17.82 26.42 2.46
CA GLN A 158 17.93 25.08 1.86
C GLN A 158 16.57 24.42 1.75
N ALA A 159 15.74 24.49 2.80
CA ALA A 159 14.40 23.91 2.80
C ALA A 159 13.48 24.55 1.74
N ILE A 160 13.57 25.87 1.54
CA ILE A 160 12.82 26.59 0.49
C ILE A 160 13.27 26.08 -0.89
N LYS A 161 14.58 26.05 -1.16
CA LYS A 161 15.11 25.59 -2.46
C LYS A 161 14.73 24.13 -2.74
N GLU A 162 14.81 23.27 -1.74
CA GLU A 162 14.44 21.85 -1.88
C GLU A 162 12.93 21.69 -2.11
N TYR A 163 12.11 22.48 -1.40
CA TYR A 163 10.67 22.52 -1.61
C TYR A 163 10.32 22.95 -3.05
N GLU A 164 10.90 24.05 -3.53
CA GLU A 164 10.68 24.54 -4.89
C GLU A 164 11.16 23.54 -5.95
N ARG A 165 12.31 22.91 -5.72
CA ARG A 165 12.86 21.87 -6.60
C ARG A 165 11.93 20.65 -6.70
N ARG A 166 11.27 20.26 -5.60
CA ARG A 166 10.36 19.10 -5.56
C ARG A 166 9.01 19.39 -6.18
N TYR A 167 8.42 20.53 -5.82
CA TYR A 167 7.00 20.78 -6.08
C TYR A 167 6.74 21.83 -7.15
N ASN A 168 7.79 22.47 -7.67
CA ASN A 168 7.71 23.53 -8.66
C ASN A 168 6.76 24.68 -8.25
N ARG A 169 6.75 24.99 -6.95
CA ARG A 169 5.94 26.06 -6.35
C ARG A 169 6.66 26.64 -5.13
N PRO A 170 6.44 27.92 -4.80
CA PRO A 170 6.96 28.49 -3.56
C PRO A 170 6.26 27.85 -2.36
N PRO A 171 6.90 27.77 -1.18
CA PRO A 171 6.27 27.23 0.02
C PRO A 171 5.06 28.06 0.49
N PRO A 172 4.08 27.45 1.20
CA PRO A 172 2.90 28.15 1.69
C PRO A 172 3.23 29.14 2.82
N LEU A 173 2.35 30.11 3.03
CA LEU A 173 2.40 30.98 4.22
C LEU A 173 2.45 30.12 5.49
N GLY A 174 3.32 30.49 6.43
CA GLY A 174 3.54 29.73 7.67
C GLY A 174 4.63 28.66 7.59
N PHE A 175 5.19 28.39 6.40
CA PHE A 175 6.30 27.45 6.20
C PHE A 175 7.48 27.73 7.13
N GLN A 176 7.89 29.00 7.24
CA GLN A 176 9.02 29.37 8.09
C GLN A 176 8.76 29.04 9.55
N LYS A 177 7.54 29.32 10.06
CA LYS A 177 7.18 29.01 11.46
C LYS A 177 7.16 27.51 11.70
N TRP A 178 6.63 26.74 10.76
CA TRP A 178 6.72 25.28 10.78
C TRP A 178 8.16 24.79 10.79
N PHE A 179 9.05 25.33 9.94
CA PHE A 179 10.46 24.93 9.88
C PHE A 179 11.18 25.26 11.19
N GLU A 180 11.03 26.49 11.70
CA GLU A 180 11.59 26.92 12.98
C GLU A 180 11.16 25.99 14.11
N TRP A 181 9.86 25.67 14.19
CA TRP A 181 9.31 24.74 15.18
C TRP A 181 9.84 23.31 15.00
N ALA A 182 9.87 22.80 13.77
CA ALA A 182 10.34 21.45 13.46
C ALA A 182 11.81 21.28 13.86
N LYS A 183 12.66 22.28 13.59
CA LYS A 183 14.06 22.30 14.02
C LYS A 183 14.19 22.37 15.54
N ALA A 184 13.40 23.23 16.21
CA ALA A 184 13.41 23.35 17.67
C ALA A 184 12.97 22.05 18.38
N ASN A 185 12.12 21.24 17.73
CA ASN A 185 11.62 19.96 18.25
C ASN A 185 12.35 18.73 17.66
N ASN A 186 13.54 18.94 17.08
CA ASN A 186 14.42 17.89 16.57
C ASN A 186 13.77 16.98 15.51
N VAL A 187 12.86 17.49 14.68
CA VAL A 187 12.37 16.76 13.51
C VAL A 187 13.52 16.64 12.50
N ILE A 188 13.87 15.41 12.14
CA ILE A 188 15.06 15.12 11.31
C ILE A 188 14.71 15.13 9.81
N LEU A 189 13.58 14.53 9.44
CA LEU A 189 13.13 14.37 8.06
C LEU A 189 12.32 15.61 7.64
N ILE A 190 13.03 16.67 7.27
CA ILE A 190 12.45 17.98 6.95
C ILE A 190 11.92 18.04 5.51
N ASP A 191 12.48 17.26 4.59
CA ASP A 191 12.14 17.38 3.16
C ASP A 191 11.22 16.25 2.64
N GLU A 192 10.91 15.25 3.46
CA GLU A 192 10.22 14.02 3.06
C GLU A 192 8.67 14.11 3.10
N TYR A 193 8.08 15.06 2.36
CA TYR A 193 6.63 15.34 2.40
C TYR A 193 5.94 15.21 1.03
N ASP A 194 6.49 14.38 0.14
CA ASP A 194 6.04 14.26 -1.26
C ASP A 194 4.57 13.83 -1.33
N ARG A 195 4.16 12.89 -0.47
CA ARG A 195 2.79 12.35 -0.46
C ARG A 195 1.73 13.41 -0.19
N ILE A 196 2.00 14.40 0.66
CA ILE A 196 1.05 15.50 0.93
C ILE A 196 0.75 16.24 -0.38
N ASN A 197 1.81 16.54 -1.14
CA ASN A 197 1.72 17.31 -2.37
C ASN A 197 1.00 16.53 -3.48
N GLU A 198 1.28 15.23 -3.60
CA GLU A 198 0.59 14.31 -4.52
C GLU A 198 -0.93 14.24 -4.25
N LEU A 199 -1.34 14.20 -2.97
CA LEU A 199 -2.76 14.10 -2.60
C LEU A 199 -3.51 15.42 -2.73
N ILE A 200 -2.82 16.55 -2.53
CA ILE A 200 -3.41 17.89 -2.68
C ILE A 200 -3.47 18.34 -4.14
N GLU A 201 -2.58 17.85 -5.01
CA GLU A 201 -2.47 18.27 -6.42
C GLU A 201 -3.83 18.34 -7.15
N PRO A 202 -4.71 17.33 -7.11
CA PRO A 202 -6.00 17.37 -7.81
C PRO A 202 -6.92 18.52 -7.37
N PHE A 203 -6.80 18.99 -6.12
CA PHE A 203 -7.65 20.08 -5.61
C PHE A 203 -7.30 21.44 -6.19
N TRP A 204 -6.10 21.62 -6.76
CA TRP A 204 -5.73 22.89 -7.41
C TRP A 204 -6.61 23.21 -8.61
N ALA A 205 -7.17 22.19 -9.28
CA ALA A 205 -8.09 22.35 -10.39
C ALA A 205 -9.52 22.76 -9.97
N LEU A 206 -9.82 22.85 -8.68
CA LEU A 206 -11.12 23.32 -8.21
C LEU A 206 -11.05 24.79 -7.81
N PRO A 207 -12.09 25.60 -8.09
CA PRO A 207 -12.23 26.91 -7.47
C PRO A 207 -12.27 26.81 -5.94
N PRO A 208 -11.61 27.70 -5.18
CA PRO A 208 -11.53 27.60 -3.72
C PRO A 208 -12.91 27.57 -3.02
N HIS A 209 -13.87 28.36 -3.50
CA HIS A 209 -15.24 28.34 -2.99
C HIS A 209 -15.94 26.97 -3.14
N VAL A 210 -15.64 26.23 -4.22
CA VAL A 210 -16.17 24.86 -4.43
C VAL A 210 -15.57 23.91 -3.39
N ILE A 211 -14.27 24.02 -3.13
CA ILE A 211 -13.59 23.21 -2.10
C ILE A 211 -14.26 23.42 -0.74
N ARG A 212 -14.46 24.68 -0.33
CA ARG A 212 -15.09 25.00 0.96
C ARG A 212 -16.55 24.54 1.03
N ALA A 213 -17.32 24.71 -0.04
CA ALA A 213 -18.70 24.22 -0.11
C ALA A 213 -18.77 22.68 0.02
N ARG A 214 -17.88 21.95 -0.68
CA ARG A 214 -17.79 20.49 -0.58
C ARG A 214 -17.35 20.03 0.81
N ALA A 215 -16.41 20.73 1.45
CA ALA A 215 -15.98 20.45 2.82
C ALA A 215 -17.13 20.63 3.82
N ALA A 216 -17.90 21.71 3.71
CA ALA A 216 -19.06 21.99 4.54
C ALA A 216 -20.15 20.93 4.34
N LYS A 217 -20.40 20.51 3.09
CA LYS A 217 -21.37 19.45 2.79
C LYS A 217 -20.94 18.11 3.36
N ALA A 218 -19.67 17.75 3.21
CA ALA A 218 -19.10 16.52 3.76
C ALA A 218 -19.21 16.50 5.30
N GLY A 219 -19.01 17.63 5.98
CA GLY A 219 -19.11 17.73 7.45
C GLY A 219 -20.51 17.43 8.02
N GLN A 220 -21.53 17.30 7.18
CA GLN A 220 -22.89 16.89 7.58
C GLN A 220 -23.05 15.37 7.73
N ASP A 221 -22.07 14.58 7.26
CA ASP A 221 -22.12 13.13 7.34
C ASP A 221 -22.08 12.64 8.81
N PRO A 222 -22.95 11.70 9.21
CA PRO A 222 -23.01 11.19 10.58
C PRO A 222 -21.74 10.44 11.03
N ALA A 223 -20.87 10.04 10.10
CA ALA A 223 -19.59 9.41 10.39
C ALA A 223 -18.44 10.41 10.55
N PHE A 224 -18.64 11.71 10.32
CA PHE A 224 -17.55 12.69 10.24
C PHE A 224 -17.55 13.70 11.40
N SER A 225 -16.40 14.37 11.54
CA SER A 225 -16.20 15.55 12.37
C SER A 225 -15.42 16.61 11.59
N THR A 226 -15.70 17.88 11.82
CA THR A 226 -14.95 18.98 11.17
C THR A 226 -14.32 19.89 12.21
N PHE A 227 -13.03 20.20 12.02
CA PHE A 227 -12.33 21.26 12.74
C PHE A 227 -12.45 22.55 11.92
N VAL A 228 -13.17 23.54 12.44
CA VAL A 228 -13.32 24.87 11.86
C VAL A 228 -12.29 25.78 12.52
N ILE A 229 -11.23 26.12 11.79
CA ILE A 229 -10.14 26.96 12.29
C ILE A 229 -10.34 28.38 11.78
N LYS A 230 -10.46 29.33 12.71
CA LYS A 230 -10.64 30.75 12.42
C LYS A 230 -9.91 31.60 13.44
N ASP A 231 -9.07 32.51 12.96
CA ASP A 231 -8.34 33.51 13.75
C ASP A 231 -7.58 32.88 14.94
N GLY A 232 -6.88 31.77 14.66
CA GLY A 232 -6.11 31.02 15.66
C GLY A 232 -6.94 30.22 16.67
N LYS A 233 -8.26 30.14 16.50
CA LYS A 233 -9.18 29.36 17.33
C LYS A 233 -9.77 28.20 16.53
N VAL A 234 -10.22 27.16 17.23
CA VAL A 234 -10.85 25.98 16.62
C VAL A 234 -12.19 25.70 17.26
N GLU A 235 -13.20 25.46 16.43
CA GLU A 235 -14.50 24.92 16.80
C GLU A 235 -14.66 23.53 16.16
N THR A 236 -15.12 22.55 16.93
CA THR A 236 -15.41 21.19 16.43
C THR A 236 -16.90 21.00 16.20
N ILE A 237 -17.26 20.60 14.99
CA ILE A 237 -18.64 20.33 14.58
C ILE A 237 -18.79 18.92 13.98
N GLY A 238 -20.02 18.49 13.71
CA GLY A 238 -20.35 17.18 13.14
C GLY A 238 -20.76 16.14 14.17
N ALA A 239 -21.33 15.03 13.72
CA ALA A 239 -21.90 14.00 14.59
C ALA A 239 -20.85 13.22 15.41
N LYS A 240 -19.59 13.19 14.96
CA LYS A 240 -18.47 12.55 15.66
C LYS A 240 -17.57 13.56 16.39
N LYS A 241 -18.05 14.77 16.70
CA LYS A 241 -17.22 15.78 17.35
C LYS A 241 -16.74 15.38 18.77
N ASP A 242 -17.53 14.59 19.50
CA ASP A 242 -17.29 14.26 20.92
C ASP A 242 -16.65 12.87 21.13
N VAL A 243 -16.18 12.21 20.07
CA VAL A 243 -15.54 10.88 20.19
C VAL A 243 -14.05 11.00 20.52
N PRO A 244 -13.42 9.99 21.16
CA PRO A 244 -12.01 10.05 21.56
C PRO A 244 -11.06 10.43 20.42
N ARG A 245 -11.26 9.86 19.22
CA ARG A 245 -10.44 10.15 18.03
C ARG A 245 -10.41 11.64 17.67
N THR A 246 -11.52 12.35 17.82
CA THR A 246 -11.61 13.81 17.57
C THR A 246 -10.89 14.60 18.65
N HIS A 247 -11.06 14.22 19.93
CA HIS A 247 -10.40 14.88 21.05
C HIS A 247 -8.88 14.77 20.99
N GLU A 248 -8.33 13.62 20.61
CA GLU A 248 -6.87 13.45 20.46
C GLU A 248 -6.32 14.33 19.33
N HIS A 249 -7.02 14.40 18.19
CA HIS A 249 -6.63 15.30 17.10
C HIS A 249 -6.69 16.77 17.51
N LEU A 250 -7.70 17.15 18.31
CA LEU A 250 -7.80 18.50 18.84
C LEU A 250 -6.59 18.86 19.72
N LYS A 251 -6.10 17.92 20.54
CA LYS A 251 -4.88 18.14 21.35
C LYS A 251 -3.65 18.35 20.46
N MET A 252 -3.50 17.55 19.40
CA MET A 252 -2.41 17.70 18.43
C MET A 252 -2.43 19.07 17.75
N LEU A 253 -3.62 19.55 17.34
CA LEU A 253 -3.80 20.84 16.66
C LEU A 253 -3.34 22.04 17.51
N LYS A 254 -3.45 21.99 18.85
CA LYS A 254 -3.19 23.16 19.72
C LYS A 254 -1.85 23.85 19.48
N VAL A 255 -0.79 23.09 19.17
CA VAL A 255 0.57 23.62 18.96
C VAL A 255 0.67 24.46 17.68
N MET A 256 -0.12 24.12 16.66
CA MET A 256 -0.09 24.79 15.36
C MET A 256 -1.18 25.86 15.20
N LEU A 257 -2.25 25.84 16.00
CA LEU A 257 -3.38 26.77 15.88
C LEU A 257 -3.00 28.25 15.73
N PRO A 258 -2.07 28.84 16.52
CA PRO A 258 -1.71 30.25 16.39
C PRO A 258 -1.05 30.61 15.05
N HIS A 259 -0.61 29.61 14.30
CA HIS A 259 0.14 29.76 13.06
C HIS A 259 -0.60 29.23 11.83
N LEU A 260 -1.77 28.62 12.02
CA LEU A 260 -2.59 28.15 10.91
C LEU A 260 -3.45 29.29 10.37
N PRO A 261 -3.54 29.45 9.04
CA PRO A 261 -4.56 30.30 8.41
C PRO A 261 -5.97 29.79 8.71
N ASN A 262 -7.00 30.51 8.23
CA ASN A 262 -8.38 30.04 8.36
C ASN A 262 -8.64 28.85 7.42
N LEU A 263 -9.07 27.71 7.95
CA LEU A 263 -9.38 26.51 7.17
C LEU A 263 -10.37 25.57 7.86
N ASN A 264 -11.01 24.71 7.08
CA ASN A 264 -11.83 23.60 7.59
C ASN A 264 -11.15 22.26 7.28
N ILE A 265 -11.09 21.38 8.28
CA ILE A 265 -10.56 20.02 8.15
C ILE A 265 -11.70 19.05 8.48
N THR A 266 -12.30 18.45 7.45
CA THR A 266 -13.37 17.44 7.61
C THR A 266 -12.76 16.05 7.63
N MET A 267 -12.83 15.39 8.78
CA MET A 267 -12.21 14.10 9.07
C MET A 267 -13.25 12.98 9.09
N SER A 268 -12.96 11.90 8.35
CA SER A 268 -13.72 10.66 8.37
C SER A 268 -13.32 9.78 9.56
N HIS A 269 -14.32 9.15 10.20
CA HIS A 269 -14.09 8.14 11.24
C HIS A 269 -14.20 6.71 10.72
N HIS A 270 -14.37 6.50 9.42
CA HIS A 270 -14.29 5.18 8.82
C HIS A 270 -12.85 4.65 8.80
N ASP A 271 -12.72 3.32 8.84
CA ASP A 271 -11.41 2.67 8.72
C ASP A 271 -10.84 2.78 7.30
N GLY A 272 -11.70 2.83 6.29
CA GLY A 272 -11.34 2.93 4.87
C GLY A 272 -11.57 4.31 4.25
N PRO A 273 -11.10 4.52 3.00
CA PRO A 273 -11.28 5.77 2.27
C PRO A 273 -12.76 6.04 1.93
N SER A 274 -13.09 7.31 1.73
CA SER A 274 -14.46 7.78 1.48
C SER A 274 -14.65 8.33 0.06
N VAL A 275 -13.58 8.69 -0.65
CA VAL A 275 -13.62 9.33 -1.97
C VAL A 275 -12.94 8.46 -3.01
N PHE A 276 -13.71 8.06 -4.00
CA PHE A 276 -13.24 7.26 -5.14
C PHE A 276 -13.42 8.05 -6.42
N MET A 277 -12.40 8.07 -7.27
CA MET A 277 -12.45 8.77 -8.56
C MET A 277 -12.05 7.84 -9.69
N ASP A 278 -12.71 7.99 -10.83
CA ASP A 278 -12.26 7.35 -12.06
C ASP A 278 -10.99 8.03 -12.60
N TRP A 279 -10.27 7.31 -13.45
CA TRP A 279 -9.00 7.77 -13.99
C TRP A 279 -9.14 9.03 -14.85
N ILE A 280 -10.17 9.14 -15.69
CA ILE A 280 -10.34 10.26 -16.62
C ILE A 280 -10.58 11.55 -15.82
N THR A 281 -11.48 11.50 -14.84
CA THR A 281 -11.79 12.62 -13.96
C THR A 281 -10.55 13.02 -13.16
N ARG A 282 -9.76 12.05 -12.66
CA ARG A 282 -8.50 12.33 -11.96
C ARG A 282 -7.48 13.03 -12.88
N GLN A 283 -7.32 12.56 -14.12
CA GLN A 283 -6.39 13.18 -15.08
C GLN A 283 -6.80 14.61 -15.42
N LYS A 284 -8.09 14.89 -15.63
CA LYS A 284 -8.57 16.26 -15.85
C LYS A 284 -8.20 17.19 -14.69
N HIS A 285 -8.38 16.75 -13.44
CA HIS A 285 -7.97 17.53 -12.27
C HIS A 285 -6.46 17.76 -12.25
N LEU A 286 -5.64 16.74 -12.53
CA LEU A 286 -4.18 16.87 -12.54
C LEU A 286 -3.69 17.78 -13.66
N GLU A 287 -4.26 17.68 -14.85
CA GLU A 287 -3.90 18.53 -16.01
C GLU A 287 -4.20 20.01 -15.72
N HIS A 288 -5.41 20.33 -15.26
CA HIS A 288 -5.76 21.70 -14.90
C HIS A 288 -4.88 22.23 -13.77
N ALA A 289 -4.63 21.43 -12.74
CA ALA A 289 -3.74 21.78 -11.62
C ALA A 289 -2.33 22.13 -12.10
N ARG A 290 -1.73 21.29 -12.95
CA ARG A 290 -0.38 21.49 -13.49
C ARG A 290 -0.28 22.68 -14.44
N ASN A 291 -1.35 22.96 -15.18
CA ASN A 291 -1.46 24.14 -16.04
C ASN A 291 -1.78 25.43 -15.26
N GLY A 292 -1.96 25.36 -13.94
CA GLY A 292 -2.33 26.51 -13.12
C GLY A 292 -3.74 27.05 -13.41
N THR A 293 -4.63 26.21 -13.92
CA THR A 293 -6.01 26.55 -14.27
C THR A 293 -7.01 25.77 -13.40
N VAL A 294 -8.28 26.20 -13.42
CA VAL A 294 -9.38 25.48 -12.78
C VAL A 294 -10.30 24.85 -13.83
N LEU A 295 -11.02 23.82 -13.43
CA LEU A 295 -12.03 23.17 -14.26
C LEU A 295 -13.16 24.14 -14.62
N PRO A 296 -13.69 24.09 -15.85
CA PRO A 296 -14.90 24.81 -16.23
C PRO A 296 -16.09 24.39 -15.35
N PRO A 297 -17.05 25.29 -15.05
CA PRO A 297 -18.20 24.99 -14.20
C PRO A 297 -18.99 23.73 -14.60
N GLN A 298 -19.12 23.47 -15.90
CA GLN A 298 -19.85 22.32 -16.42
C GLN A 298 -19.13 20.98 -16.18
N GLU A 299 -17.83 21.00 -15.89
CA GLU A 299 -17.00 19.81 -15.68
C GLU A 299 -16.70 19.54 -14.20
N ILE A 300 -16.90 20.51 -13.31
CA ILE A 300 -16.54 20.43 -11.87
C ILE A 300 -17.19 19.22 -11.18
N ASP A 301 -18.46 18.94 -11.46
CA ASP A 301 -19.23 17.85 -10.84
C ASP A 301 -19.36 16.62 -11.76
N LYS A 302 -18.75 16.64 -12.96
CA LYS A 302 -18.80 15.49 -13.86
C LYS A 302 -17.84 14.39 -13.39
N VAL A 303 -18.35 13.17 -13.38
CA VAL A 303 -17.59 11.93 -13.17
C VAL A 303 -17.79 11.03 -14.39
N GLN A 304 -16.80 10.18 -14.71
CA GLN A 304 -16.95 9.19 -15.78
C GLN A 304 -17.34 7.85 -15.17
N ASP A 305 -18.65 7.68 -14.98
CA ASP A 305 -19.23 6.38 -14.61
C ASP A 305 -19.49 5.55 -15.87
N ASN A 306 -18.42 4.94 -16.38
CA ASN A 306 -18.51 4.10 -17.57
C ASN A 306 -18.98 2.70 -17.17
N ALA A 307 -20.15 2.28 -17.70
CA ALA A 307 -20.72 0.96 -17.44
C ALA A 307 -19.80 -0.22 -17.78
N SER A 308 -18.82 -0.04 -18.68
CA SER A 308 -17.82 -1.05 -19.03
C SER A 308 -16.60 -1.09 -18.09
N LEU A 309 -16.45 -0.11 -17.19
CA LEU A 309 -15.32 0.04 -16.27
C LEU A 309 -15.85 0.27 -14.86
N ARG A 310 -16.23 -0.82 -14.18
CA ARG A 310 -16.82 -0.74 -12.84
C ARG A 310 -15.75 -0.65 -11.75
N GLY A 311 -16.05 0.14 -10.73
CA GLY A 311 -15.31 0.25 -9.48
C GLY A 311 -13.81 0.50 -9.66
N PHE A 312 -12.97 -0.30 -9.00
CA PHE A 312 -11.53 -0.06 -8.91
C PHE A 312 -10.83 -0.05 -10.28
N VAL A 313 -11.31 -0.85 -11.23
CA VAL A 313 -10.78 -0.90 -12.60
C VAL A 313 -10.92 0.47 -13.28
N GLY A 314 -12.03 1.18 -13.04
CA GLY A 314 -12.29 2.51 -13.60
C GLY A 314 -11.34 3.59 -13.08
N ALA A 315 -10.71 3.40 -11.92
CA ALA A 315 -9.72 4.31 -11.35
C ALA A 315 -8.33 4.18 -12.00
N CYS A 316 -8.10 3.14 -12.80
CA CYS A 316 -6.80 2.83 -13.38
C CYS A 316 -6.61 3.35 -14.81
N ALA A 317 -5.37 3.68 -15.15
CA ALA A 317 -4.97 4.14 -16.48
C ALA A 317 -5.29 3.08 -17.56
N PRO A 318 -5.73 3.46 -18.77
CA PRO A 318 -6.11 2.51 -19.82
C PRO A 318 -5.05 1.48 -20.19
N ASP A 319 -3.77 1.83 -20.03
CA ASP A 319 -2.58 1.03 -20.30
C ASP A 319 -2.03 0.33 -19.04
N SER A 320 -2.69 0.45 -17.90
CA SER A 320 -2.27 -0.21 -16.67
C SER A 320 -2.47 -1.73 -16.74
N PRO A 321 -1.64 -2.52 -16.02
CA PRO A 321 -1.85 -3.96 -15.85
C PRO A 321 -3.28 -4.33 -15.42
N MET A 322 -3.88 -3.58 -14.48
CA MET A 322 -5.26 -3.79 -14.06
C MET A 322 -6.26 -3.66 -15.22
N ARG A 323 -6.12 -2.63 -16.05
CA ARG A 323 -6.98 -2.43 -17.23
C ARG A 323 -6.74 -3.48 -18.31
N MET A 324 -5.51 -3.96 -18.47
CA MET A 324 -5.22 -5.07 -19.37
C MET A 324 -5.94 -6.35 -18.92
N LEU A 325 -5.86 -6.72 -17.64
CA LEU A 325 -6.60 -7.89 -17.13
C LEU A 325 -8.11 -7.76 -17.32
N ALA A 326 -8.66 -6.59 -17.00
CA ALA A 326 -10.09 -6.33 -17.19
C ALA A 326 -10.53 -6.41 -18.66
N ASN A 327 -9.64 -6.14 -19.61
CA ASN A 327 -9.87 -6.29 -21.04
C ASN A 327 -9.69 -7.74 -21.55
N GLY A 328 -9.45 -8.71 -20.66
CA GLY A 328 -9.33 -10.13 -21.00
C GLY A 328 -7.92 -10.58 -21.36
N PHE A 329 -6.89 -9.74 -21.19
CA PHE A 329 -5.51 -10.21 -21.30
C PHE A 329 -5.17 -11.10 -20.10
N GLY A 330 -4.60 -12.28 -20.37
CA GLY A 330 -4.26 -13.24 -19.31
C GLY A 330 -3.11 -12.77 -18.42
N HIS A 331 -3.07 -13.28 -17.17
CA HIS A 331 -1.97 -13.03 -16.23
C HIS A 331 -0.59 -13.40 -16.80
N ASP A 332 -0.52 -14.39 -17.70
CA ASP A 332 0.73 -14.80 -18.34
C ASP A 332 1.40 -13.67 -19.13
N LEU A 333 0.62 -12.75 -19.69
CA LEU A 333 1.15 -11.56 -20.39
C LEU A 333 1.75 -10.53 -19.43
N LEU A 334 1.31 -10.55 -18.16
CA LEU A 334 1.86 -9.72 -17.08
C LEU A 334 2.97 -10.44 -16.31
N SER A 335 3.15 -11.74 -16.53
CA SER A 335 4.19 -12.54 -15.88
C SER A 335 5.58 -12.19 -16.42
N VAL A 336 6.59 -12.33 -15.58
CA VAL A 336 7.97 -12.02 -15.94
C VAL A 336 8.59 -13.23 -16.62
N ARG A 337 8.86 -13.11 -17.93
CA ARG A 337 9.61 -14.14 -18.65
C ARG A 337 11.00 -14.29 -18.02
N SER A 338 11.42 -15.55 -17.82
CA SER A 338 12.71 -15.92 -17.22
C SER A 338 12.91 -15.60 -15.73
N ALA A 339 11.89 -15.11 -15.03
CA ALA A 339 11.87 -15.15 -13.57
C ALA A 339 11.71 -16.59 -13.07
N GLY A 340 12.47 -16.94 -12.03
CA GLY A 340 12.24 -18.12 -11.22
C GLY A 340 10.97 -17.96 -10.35
N PRO A 341 10.50 -19.05 -9.74
CA PRO A 341 9.40 -18.99 -8.78
C PRO A 341 9.75 -18.11 -7.58
N GLY A 342 8.77 -17.35 -7.08
CA GLY A 342 8.94 -16.41 -5.98
C GLY A 342 9.66 -15.11 -6.36
N GLY A 343 9.29 -14.03 -5.69
CA GLY A 343 9.92 -12.71 -5.79
C GLY A 343 9.81 -11.97 -4.47
N TYR A 344 10.72 -11.04 -4.23
CA TYR A 344 10.70 -10.17 -3.06
C TYR A 344 10.26 -8.76 -3.46
N ILE A 345 9.68 -8.03 -2.52
CA ILE A 345 9.45 -6.60 -2.71
C ILE A 345 10.82 -5.90 -2.79
N GLY A 346 11.00 -5.00 -3.76
CA GLY A 346 12.23 -4.24 -3.95
C GLY A 346 12.48 -3.20 -2.86
N LEU A 347 13.32 -2.21 -3.16
CA LEU A 347 13.71 -1.16 -2.20
C LEU A 347 12.59 -0.14 -1.90
N ASP A 348 11.58 -0.06 -2.78
CA ASP A 348 10.45 0.86 -2.66
C ASP A 348 9.14 0.08 -2.51
N HIS A 349 8.82 -0.25 -1.25
CA HIS A 349 7.60 -0.96 -0.91
C HIS A 349 6.34 -0.20 -1.33
N ALA A 350 6.36 1.14 -1.31
CA ALA A 350 5.18 1.94 -1.58
C ALA A 350 4.67 1.80 -3.02
N LYS A 351 5.56 1.53 -3.98
CA LYS A 351 5.15 1.29 -5.37
C LYS A 351 4.38 -0.02 -5.55
N THR A 352 4.71 -1.05 -4.76
CA THR A 352 3.97 -2.32 -4.81
C THR A 352 2.55 -2.22 -4.25
N MET A 353 2.23 -1.11 -3.58
CA MET A 353 0.90 -0.81 -3.04
C MET A 353 -0.04 -0.18 -4.09
N ASP A 354 0.45 0.15 -5.29
CA ASP A 354 -0.39 0.59 -6.40
C ASP A 354 -1.06 -0.61 -7.09
N MET A 355 -2.33 -0.82 -6.76
CA MET A 355 -3.13 -1.91 -7.29
C MET A 355 -3.35 -1.83 -8.82
N CYS A 356 -3.23 -0.65 -9.45
CA CYS A 356 -3.30 -0.56 -10.90
C CYS A 356 -2.10 -1.21 -11.58
N GLN A 357 -0.93 -1.16 -10.92
CA GLN A 357 0.29 -1.84 -11.36
C GLN A 357 0.35 -3.29 -10.88
N HIS A 358 -0.29 -3.57 -9.74
CA HIS A 358 -0.34 -4.87 -9.07
C HIS A 358 -1.75 -5.42 -8.92
N PRO A 359 -2.43 -5.73 -10.03
CA PRO A 359 -3.82 -6.19 -9.97
C PRO A 359 -3.96 -7.56 -9.29
N GLU A 360 -2.87 -8.33 -9.20
CA GLU A 360 -2.81 -9.55 -8.41
C GLU A 360 -3.19 -9.36 -6.92
N TRP A 361 -3.04 -8.15 -6.37
CA TRP A 361 -3.39 -7.84 -4.98
C TRP A 361 -4.89 -7.63 -4.74
N GLN A 362 -5.66 -7.27 -5.77
CA GLN A 362 -7.08 -6.92 -5.61
C GLN A 362 -7.87 -8.06 -4.96
N ALA A 363 -7.73 -9.28 -5.50
CA ALA A 363 -8.44 -10.44 -4.98
C ALA A 363 -7.92 -10.90 -3.61
N LEU A 364 -6.71 -10.50 -3.22
CA LEU A 364 -6.04 -10.99 -2.02
C LEU A 364 -6.19 -10.06 -0.81
N GLN A 365 -6.79 -8.88 -0.98
CA GLN A 365 -7.02 -7.94 0.12
C GLN A 365 -8.53 -7.77 0.35
N GLY A 366 -9.01 -7.90 1.60
CA GLY A 366 -10.44 -7.98 1.88
C GLY A 366 -11.23 -6.70 1.58
N PHE A 367 -10.61 -5.52 1.64
CA PHE A 367 -11.17 -4.24 1.21
C PHE A 367 -11.38 -4.17 -0.30
N THR A 368 -10.47 -4.75 -1.09
CA THR A 368 -10.49 -4.68 -2.56
C THR A 368 -10.99 -5.96 -3.24
N SER A 369 -11.33 -7.00 -2.48
CA SER A 369 -11.84 -8.30 -2.96
C SER A 369 -13.26 -8.30 -3.57
N TRP A 370 -13.70 -7.14 -4.07
CA TRP A 370 -14.97 -6.90 -4.77
C TRP A 370 -14.75 -5.83 -5.85
N ASP A 371 -15.78 -5.51 -6.63
CA ASP A 371 -15.64 -4.62 -7.80
C ASP A 371 -15.20 -3.19 -7.42
N GLY A 372 -15.59 -2.71 -6.24
CA GLY A 372 -15.37 -1.34 -5.80
C GLY A 372 -16.58 -0.43 -6.02
N PRO A 373 -16.62 0.75 -5.38
CA PRO A 373 -17.76 1.66 -5.47
C PRO A 373 -17.78 2.42 -6.79
N PRO A 374 -18.94 2.98 -7.20
CA PRO A 374 -18.99 3.89 -8.35
C PRO A 374 -18.13 5.15 -8.11
N PRO A 375 -17.61 5.78 -9.18
CA PRO A 375 -16.80 6.98 -9.06
C PRO A 375 -17.62 8.16 -8.53
N GLN A 376 -16.96 9.00 -7.75
CA GLN A 376 -17.54 10.17 -7.09
C GLN A 376 -16.77 11.44 -7.47
N THR A 377 -17.45 12.59 -7.32
CA THR A 377 -16.79 13.90 -7.40
C THR A 377 -15.72 14.02 -6.32
N LEU A 378 -14.60 14.68 -6.61
CA LEU A 378 -13.53 14.92 -5.64
C LEU A 378 -14.05 15.72 -4.43
N ARG A 379 -13.93 15.16 -3.21
CA ARG A 379 -14.35 15.80 -1.97
C ARG A 379 -13.17 15.94 -1.00
N PRO A 380 -13.08 17.04 -0.24
CA PRO A 380 -11.97 17.26 0.69
C PRO A 380 -12.22 16.55 2.03
N ILE A 381 -12.00 15.23 2.03
CA ILE A 381 -12.15 14.38 3.21
C ILE A 381 -10.77 13.93 3.65
N PHE A 382 -10.49 14.09 4.95
CA PHE A 382 -9.28 13.58 5.59
C PHE A 382 -9.58 12.20 6.18
N SER A 383 -8.79 11.20 5.82
CA SER A 383 -8.94 9.83 6.31
C SER A 383 -7.57 9.23 6.68
N PHE A 384 -7.57 8.05 7.29
CA PHE A 384 -6.34 7.34 7.66
C PHE A 384 -5.95 6.27 6.63
N ALA A 385 -6.81 6.05 5.63
CA ALA A 385 -6.65 5.03 4.62
C ALA A 385 -6.56 5.70 3.25
N GLN A 386 -5.44 5.48 2.58
CA GLN A 386 -5.22 5.96 1.24
C GLN A 386 -4.57 4.82 0.45
N SER A 387 -5.09 4.55 -0.76
CA SER A 387 -4.43 3.68 -1.74
C SER A 387 -4.08 4.46 -3.01
N PRO A 388 -2.89 4.26 -3.61
CA PRO A 388 -2.58 4.81 -4.91
C PRO A 388 -3.65 4.43 -5.95
N ALA A 389 -3.91 5.36 -6.87
CA ALA A 389 -4.94 5.30 -7.92
C ALA A 389 -6.40 5.54 -7.50
N PHE A 390 -6.98 4.74 -6.59
CA PHE A 390 -8.45 4.77 -6.41
C PHE A 390 -8.95 5.61 -5.23
N ALA A 391 -8.14 5.86 -4.20
CA ALA A 391 -8.53 6.73 -3.10
C ALA A 391 -8.07 8.18 -3.36
N SER A 392 -8.98 9.13 -3.14
CA SER A 392 -8.73 10.57 -3.29
C SER A 392 -8.84 11.35 -1.97
N ASP A 393 -9.00 10.65 -0.85
CA ASP A 393 -8.92 11.21 0.49
C ASP A 393 -7.52 11.80 0.77
N LEU A 394 -7.48 12.83 1.60
CA LEU A 394 -6.25 13.40 2.15
C LEU A 394 -5.82 12.57 3.37
N LEU A 395 -4.54 12.20 3.44
CA LEU A 395 -4.05 11.34 4.50
C LEU A 395 -3.85 12.12 5.80
N ASN A 396 -4.46 11.65 6.88
CA ASN A 396 -4.32 12.18 8.23
C ASN A 396 -3.51 11.22 9.11
N VAL A 397 -3.01 11.71 10.24
CA VAL A 397 -2.16 10.93 11.15
C VAL A 397 -3.01 10.08 12.12
N PRO A 398 -2.89 8.75 12.11
CA PRO A 398 -3.66 7.90 13.01
C PRO A 398 -3.05 7.88 14.42
N LEU A 399 -3.53 8.79 15.29
CA LEU A 399 -3.06 8.91 16.68
C LEU A 399 -3.24 7.62 17.52
N GLU A 400 -4.13 6.73 17.11
CA GLU A 400 -4.35 5.42 17.74
C GLU A 400 -3.09 4.53 17.74
N GLN A 401 -2.19 4.71 16.76
CA GLN A 401 -0.89 3.99 16.74
C GLN A 401 0.04 4.40 17.90
N PHE A 402 -0.18 5.58 18.49
CA PHE A 402 0.67 6.14 19.54
C PHE A 402 0.26 5.66 20.94
N ASP A 403 -1.04 5.63 21.21
CA ASP A 403 -1.60 5.26 22.52
C ASP A 403 -1.27 3.82 22.90
N ASP A 404 -1.33 2.90 21.94
CA ASP A 404 -1.10 1.47 22.17
C ASP A 404 0.37 1.13 22.42
N ALA A 405 1.28 1.83 21.74
CA ALA A 405 2.72 1.63 21.93
C ALA A 405 3.19 2.10 23.32
N SER A 406 2.70 3.26 23.78
CA SER A 406 3.12 3.86 25.06
C SER A 406 2.76 2.97 26.27
N LYS A 407 1.63 2.26 26.20
CA LYS A 407 1.19 1.34 27.25
C LYS A 407 2.07 0.08 27.34
N ASN A 408 2.71 -0.33 26.24
CA ASN A 408 3.50 -1.57 26.16
C ASN A 408 4.99 -1.40 26.53
N LEU A 409 5.49 -0.17 26.69
CA LEU A 409 6.92 0.11 26.87
C LEU A 409 7.59 -0.68 28.00
N LYS A 410 6.88 -0.89 29.12
CA LYS A 410 7.40 -1.63 30.30
C LYS A 410 7.64 -3.12 30.04
N ASN A 411 7.01 -3.69 29.02
CA ASN A 411 7.12 -5.11 28.70
C ASN A 411 8.06 -5.38 27.52
N VAL A 412 8.64 -4.33 26.92
CA VAL A 412 9.58 -4.47 25.79
C VAL A 412 10.85 -5.12 26.29
N LYS A 413 11.33 -6.12 25.54
CA LYS A 413 12.54 -6.88 25.87
C LYS A 413 13.65 -6.62 24.86
N PRO A 414 14.93 -6.58 25.29
CA PRO A 414 16.06 -6.68 24.39
C PRO A 414 15.98 -7.94 23.51
N TRP A 415 16.54 -7.89 22.30
CA TRP A 415 16.52 -9.02 21.36
C TRP A 415 17.06 -10.32 21.97
N SER A 416 18.13 -10.24 22.77
CA SER A 416 18.78 -11.37 23.43
C SER A 416 17.90 -12.07 24.47
N GLU A 417 16.94 -11.36 25.07
CA GLU A 417 16.05 -11.91 26.12
C GLU A 417 14.76 -12.53 25.55
N LYS A 418 14.52 -12.37 24.24
CA LYS A 418 13.34 -12.92 23.56
C LYS A 418 13.48 -14.43 23.37
N LYS A 419 12.57 -15.19 23.98
CA LYS A 419 12.62 -16.66 24.03
C LYS A 419 12.25 -17.33 22.72
N ASN A 420 11.36 -16.73 21.93
CA ASN A 420 10.86 -17.32 20.69
C ASN A 420 11.61 -16.75 19.48
N GLY A 421 12.69 -17.43 19.10
CA GLY A 421 13.57 -17.04 17.99
C GLY A 421 13.40 -17.83 16.70
N GLN A 422 12.38 -18.67 16.59
CA GLN A 422 12.24 -19.62 15.49
C GLN A 422 10.96 -19.43 14.67
N GLN A 423 9.97 -18.74 15.22
CA GLN A 423 8.64 -18.60 14.63
C GLN A 423 8.25 -17.13 14.44
N LEU A 424 7.52 -16.88 13.37
CA LEU A 424 6.89 -15.60 13.05
C LEU A 424 5.54 -15.51 13.76
N LEU A 425 5.36 -14.47 14.57
CA LEU A 425 4.13 -14.27 15.33
C LEU A 425 3.11 -13.40 14.59
N TRP A 426 1.86 -13.86 14.60
CA TRP A 426 0.68 -13.01 14.41
C TRP A 426 -0.51 -13.48 15.26
N ARG A 427 -1.13 -12.54 15.98
CA ARG A 427 -2.45 -12.72 16.61
C ARG A 427 -3.31 -11.52 16.24
N GLY A 428 -4.54 -11.78 15.82
CA GLY A 428 -5.47 -10.72 15.45
C GLY A 428 -6.91 -11.22 15.37
N ARG A 429 -7.85 -10.29 15.37
CA ARG A 429 -9.27 -10.59 15.12
C ARG A 429 -9.53 -10.68 13.62
N THR A 430 -10.74 -11.07 13.26
CA THR A 430 -11.21 -11.22 11.87
C THR A 430 -11.44 -9.88 11.16
N THR A 431 -10.94 -8.77 11.69
CA THR A 431 -10.97 -7.49 10.95
C THR A 431 -10.11 -7.60 9.69
N GLY A 432 -10.45 -6.87 8.63
CA GLY A 432 -9.74 -6.93 7.34
C GLY A 432 -10.55 -7.49 6.19
N VAL A 433 -11.77 -7.94 6.45
CA VAL A 433 -12.82 -8.15 5.45
C VAL A 433 -14.18 -8.11 6.16
N TRP A 434 -15.22 -7.69 5.44
CA TRP A 434 -16.58 -7.93 5.90
C TRP A 434 -17.07 -9.29 5.39
N PHE A 435 -17.38 -10.22 6.28
CA PHE A 435 -17.85 -11.55 5.91
C PHE A 435 -19.31 -11.49 5.48
N ASN A 436 -19.53 -11.49 4.17
CA ASN A 436 -20.84 -11.57 3.52
C ASN A 436 -20.72 -12.39 2.23
N ARG A 437 -21.82 -12.49 1.49
CA ARG A 437 -21.84 -13.13 0.16
C ARG A 437 -21.25 -12.30 -0.98
N ILE A 438 -20.82 -11.06 -0.73
CA ILE A 438 -20.31 -10.13 -1.75
C ILE A 438 -18.78 -10.19 -1.84
N ALA A 439 -18.10 -10.10 -0.70
CA ALA A 439 -16.64 -10.13 -0.63
C ALA A 439 -16.11 -11.57 -0.71
N ASP A 440 -15.04 -11.79 -1.47
CA ASP A 440 -14.32 -13.07 -1.47
C ASP A 440 -13.44 -13.19 -0.22
N TRP A 441 -14.09 -13.30 0.94
CA TRP A 441 -13.43 -13.31 2.25
C TRP A 441 -12.44 -14.46 2.40
N ARG A 442 -12.62 -15.57 1.66
CA ARG A 442 -11.69 -16.71 1.66
C ARG A 442 -10.32 -16.35 1.10
N LYS A 443 -10.27 -15.39 0.18
CA LYS A 443 -9.02 -14.88 -0.39
C LYS A 443 -8.44 -13.69 0.37
N SER A 444 -9.16 -13.14 1.34
CA SER A 444 -8.66 -12.01 2.14
C SER A 444 -7.35 -12.35 2.85
N HIS A 445 -6.42 -11.38 2.85
CA HIS A 445 -5.08 -11.48 3.41
C HIS A 445 -5.05 -12.12 4.81
N ARG A 446 -5.93 -11.70 5.73
CA ARG A 446 -5.96 -12.26 7.10
C ARG A 446 -6.41 -13.72 7.15
N VAL A 447 -7.42 -14.09 6.37
CA VAL A 447 -7.94 -15.47 6.31
C VAL A 447 -6.90 -16.40 5.70
N ARG A 448 -6.22 -15.97 4.63
CA ARG A 448 -5.13 -16.73 4.03
C ARG A 448 -3.96 -16.88 5.01
N LEU A 449 -3.55 -15.81 5.69
CA LEU A 449 -2.47 -15.87 6.67
C LEU A 449 -2.82 -16.84 7.82
N HIS A 450 -4.05 -16.78 8.34
CA HIS A 450 -4.53 -17.71 9.35
C HIS A 450 -4.46 -19.18 8.87
N ARG A 451 -4.92 -19.48 7.66
CA ARG A 451 -4.84 -20.84 7.10
C ARG A 451 -3.40 -21.30 6.88
N LEU A 452 -2.48 -20.41 6.49
CA LEU A 452 -1.05 -20.74 6.44
C LEU A 452 -0.51 -21.07 7.84
N GLY A 453 -0.88 -20.28 8.85
CA GLY A 453 -0.49 -20.47 10.24
C GLY A 453 -1.02 -21.74 10.91
N GLN A 454 -2.21 -22.19 10.52
CA GLN A 454 -2.88 -23.36 11.10
C GLN A 454 -2.78 -24.60 10.20
N ALA A 455 -1.97 -24.58 9.13
CA ALA A 455 -1.90 -25.68 8.18
C ALA A 455 -1.53 -27.02 8.84
N TYR A 456 -0.68 -27.01 9.87
CA TYR A 456 -0.30 -28.22 10.61
C TYR A 456 -1.43 -28.89 11.42
N LYS A 457 -2.57 -28.20 11.60
CA LYS A 457 -3.77 -28.71 12.28
C LYS A 457 -4.84 -29.20 11.29
N ASN A 458 -4.60 -29.10 9.99
CA ASN A 458 -5.60 -29.33 8.97
C ASN A 458 -5.07 -30.28 7.90
N ASP A 459 -5.94 -31.16 7.40
CA ASP A 459 -5.58 -32.20 6.42
C ASP A 459 -4.89 -31.62 5.17
N TYR A 460 -5.38 -30.49 4.65
CA TYR A 460 -4.77 -29.84 3.47
C TYR A 460 -3.28 -29.52 3.68
N GLY A 461 -2.85 -29.23 4.91
CA GLY A 461 -1.46 -28.90 5.19
C GLY A 461 -0.52 -30.09 5.02
N HIS A 462 -1.02 -31.31 5.24
CA HIS A 462 -0.24 -32.53 5.09
C HIS A 462 -0.11 -32.98 3.63
N PHE A 463 -1.07 -32.64 2.78
CA PHE A 463 -1.06 -33.00 1.35
C PHE A 463 -0.44 -31.94 0.44
N LEU A 464 -0.61 -30.65 0.76
CA LEU A 464 -0.01 -29.57 -0.03
C LEU A 464 1.49 -29.49 0.25
N LYS A 465 2.27 -29.51 -0.84
CA LYS A 465 3.73 -29.34 -0.78
C LYS A 465 4.15 -27.98 -1.32
N ARG A 466 5.27 -27.48 -0.82
CA ARG A 466 5.88 -26.23 -1.25
C ARG A 466 7.41 -26.36 -1.25
N PRO A 467 8.10 -25.83 -2.28
CA PRO A 467 9.55 -25.68 -2.22
C PRO A 467 9.95 -24.62 -1.19
N LEU A 468 10.89 -24.98 -0.32
CA LEU A 468 11.61 -24.06 0.57
C LEU A 468 13.00 -23.81 0.01
N ARG A 469 13.36 -22.54 -0.10
CA ARG A 469 14.68 -22.10 -0.57
C ARG A 469 15.52 -21.70 0.63
N THR A 470 16.68 -22.34 0.79
CA THR A 470 17.56 -22.08 1.93
C THR A 470 18.99 -21.81 1.46
N PRO A 471 19.63 -20.72 1.94
CA PRO A 471 21.04 -20.48 1.67
C PRO A 471 21.94 -21.45 2.44
N VAL A 472 22.95 -21.98 1.77
CA VAL A 472 23.92 -22.93 2.33
C VAL A 472 25.35 -22.60 1.89
N LEU A 473 26.33 -23.00 2.69
CA LEU A 473 27.74 -23.09 2.27
C LEU A 473 28.06 -24.52 1.84
N VAL A 474 28.79 -24.64 0.73
CA VAL A 474 29.33 -25.93 0.28
C VAL A 474 30.57 -26.26 1.08
N LYS A 475 30.60 -27.44 1.73
CA LYS A 475 31.80 -27.92 2.41
C LYS A 475 32.82 -28.39 1.36
N SER A 476 33.87 -27.60 1.13
CA SER A 476 34.95 -27.91 0.18
C SER A 476 35.82 -29.09 0.67
N ASN A 477 36.09 -30.05 -0.22
CA ASN A 477 37.13 -31.04 -0.01
C ASN A 477 38.50 -30.39 -0.26
N LYS A 478 39.21 -30.00 0.81
CA LYS A 478 40.66 -29.70 0.97
C LYS A 478 41.46 -28.95 -0.13
N MET A 479 40.90 -28.50 -1.26
CA MET A 479 41.69 -27.97 -2.38
C MET A 479 41.21 -26.63 -2.95
N TYR A 480 40.07 -26.09 -2.51
CA TYR A 480 39.60 -24.76 -2.89
C TYR A 480 39.30 -23.90 -1.65
N ASN A 481 39.87 -22.70 -1.63
CA ASN A 481 39.88 -21.75 -0.52
C ASN A 481 38.65 -20.80 -0.51
N THR A 482 37.61 -21.11 -1.30
CA THR A 482 36.35 -20.34 -1.34
C THR A 482 35.21 -21.20 -0.82
N GLN A 483 34.56 -20.74 0.28
CA GLN A 483 33.25 -21.25 0.66
C GLN A 483 32.24 -20.55 -0.25
N ASP A 484 31.83 -21.23 -1.32
CA ASP A 484 30.78 -20.72 -2.19
C ASP A 484 29.43 -20.88 -1.48
N MET A 485 28.64 -19.81 -1.43
CA MET A 485 27.25 -19.89 -0.96
C MET A 485 26.35 -20.25 -2.14
N MET A 486 25.39 -21.15 -1.91
CA MET A 486 24.37 -21.53 -2.89
C MET A 486 23.00 -21.48 -2.24
N VAL A 487 21.95 -21.51 -3.07
CA VAL A 487 20.58 -21.71 -2.61
C VAL A 487 20.18 -23.13 -2.97
N ILE A 488 19.77 -23.92 -1.97
CA ILE A 488 19.15 -25.21 -2.22
C ILE A 488 17.63 -25.07 -2.14
N GLU A 489 16.93 -25.84 -2.95
CA GLU A 489 15.49 -25.96 -2.91
C GLU A 489 15.12 -27.39 -2.51
N LYS A 490 14.26 -27.51 -1.49
CA LYS A 490 13.69 -28.80 -1.08
C LYS A 490 12.20 -28.65 -0.83
N GLU A 491 11.43 -29.65 -1.24
CA GLU A 491 9.99 -29.68 -1.01
C GLU A 491 9.64 -30.19 0.39
N TYR A 492 8.68 -29.52 1.02
CA TYR A 492 8.11 -29.88 2.31
C TYR A 492 6.60 -29.81 2.25
N SER A 493 5.92 -30.54 3.13
CA SER A 493 4.50 -30.31 3.37
C SER A 493 4.29 -28.93 4.01
N LEU A 494 3.16 -28.31 3.72
CA LEU A 494 2.80 -27.03 4.32
C LEU A 494 2.64 -27.15 5.84
N ALA A 495 2.24 -28.32 6.35
CA ALA A 495 2.17 -28.62 7.78
C ALA A 495 3.54 -28.54 8.46
N GLU A 496 4.59 -29.13 7.88
CA GLU A 496 5.96 -29.07 8.40
C GLU A 496 6.46 -27.62 8.47
N LEU A 497 6.32 -26.87 7.36
CA LEU A 497 6.74 -25.48 7.26
C LEU A 497 5.98 -24.58 8.26
N SER A 498 4.66 -24.75 8.33
CA SER A 498 3.78 -24.01 9.25
C SER A 498 4.18 -24.23 10.70
N LYS A 499 4.36 -25.50 11.11
CA LYS A 499 4.78 -25.86 12.47
C LYS A 499 6.15 -25.30 12.83
N ARG A 500 7.11 -25.34 11.89
CA ARG A 500 8.48 -24.87 12.11
C ARG A 500 8.58 -23.35 12.21
N TYR A 501 7.91 -22.62 11.33
CA TYR A 501 8.18 -21.21 11.10
C TYR A 501 7.06 -20.26 11.52
N LEU A 502 5.83 -20.73 11.74
CA LEU A 502 4.68 -19.84 11.97
C LEU A 502 4.03 -20.08 13.33
N SER A 503 3.80 -19.00 14.06
CA SER A 503 2.88 -18.93 15.19
C SER A 503 1.82 -17.91 14.82
N ILE A 504 0.81 -18.32 14.05
CA ILE A 504 -0.15 -17.40 13.42
C ILE A 504 -1.56 -17.92 13.60
N SER A 505 -2.45 -17.13 14.20
CA SER A 505 -3.87 -17.47 14.28
C SER A 505 -4.78 -16.27 14.49
N PHE A 506 -6.04 -16.41 14.06
CA PHE A 506 -7.13 -15.61 14.59
C PHE A 506 -7.33 -15.90 16.07
N VAL A 507 -7.77 -14.88 16.81
CA VAL A 507 -8.08 -14.99 18.24
C VAL A 507 -9.43 -14.38 18.60
N GLY A 508 -9.99 -14.87 19.71
CA GLY A 508 -11.26 -14.38 20.24
C GLY A 508 -12.44 -14.85 19.41
N GLU A 509 -13.40 -13.96 19.18
CA GLU A 509 -14.64 -14.28 18.47
C GLU A 509 -14.68 -13.61 17.09
N LEU A 510 -15.43 -14.25 16.18
CA LEU A 510 -15.75 -13.73 14.85
C LEU A 510 -16.47 -12.37 14.97
N VAL A 511 -16.00 -11.40 14.20
CA VAL A 511 -16.61 -10.07 14.05
C VAL A 511 -16.72 -9.68 12.58
N GLN A 512 -17.55 -8.66 12.31
CA GLN A 512 -17.75 -8.06 10.99
C GLN A 512 -18.32 -9.05 9.97
N CYS A 513 -19.37 -9.77 10.37
CA CYS A 513 -20.07 -10.72 9.51
C CYS A 513 -21.56 -10.36 9.42
N THR A 514 -22.19 -10.79 8.32
CA THR A 514 -23.63 -10.61 8.10
C THR A 514 -24.35 -11.83 8.67
N ILE A 515 -25.28 -11.59 9.61
CA ILE A 515 -26.05 -12.67 10.25
C ILE A 515 -27.17 -13.12 9.30
N GLU A 516 -27.82 -12.15 8.66
CA GLU A 516 -29.03 -12.31 7.86
C GLU A 516 -28.82 -13.21 6.64
N ASP A 517 -27.60 -13.26 6.11
CA ASP A 517 -27.25 -14.10 4.94
C ASP A 517 -26.59 -15.43 5.32
N GLY A 518 -26.50 -15.75 6.62
CA GLY A 518 -25.88 -16.95 7.16
C GLY A 518 -24.33 -16.96 7.16
N SER A 519 -23.67 -15.85 6.76
CA SER A 519 -22.21 -15.80 6.67
C SER A 519 -21.52 -15.98 8.02
N CYS A 520 -22.06 -15.39 9.09
CA CYS A 520 -21.50 -15.56 10.43
C CYS A 520 -21.43 -17.03 10.86
N GLU A 521 -22.50 -17.79 10.64
CA GLU A 521 -22.57 -19.20 11.01
C GLU A 521 -21.59 -20.04 10.16
N ALA A 522 -21.57 -19.81 8.85
CA ALA A 522 -20.70 -20.54 7.93
C ALA A 522 -19.21 -20.30 8.25
N VAL A 523 -18.82 -19.05 8.48
CA VAL A 523 -17.43 -18.69 8.79
C VAL A 523 -17.03 -19.21 10.17
N GLY A 524 -17.93 -19.12 11.16
CA GLY A 524 -17.68 -19.63 12.51
C GLY A 524 -17.45 -21.13 12.57
N LYS A 525 -18.03 -21.90 11.63
CA LYS A 525 -17.79 -23.35 11.49
C LYS A 525 -16.47 -23.68 10.78
N GLU A 526 -16.00 -22.79 9.91
CA GLU A 526 -14.82 -23.03 9.06
C GLU A 526 -13.51 -22.52 9.69
N LEU A 527 -13.55 -21.44 10.47
CA LEU A 527 -12.36 -20.84 11.07
C LEU A 527 -12.14 -21.32 12.51
N GLN A 528 -10.89 -21.64 12.83
CA GLN A 528 -10.47 -22.01 14.17
C GLN A 528 -9.90 -20.80 14.89
N PHE A 529 -10.29 -20.60 16.15
CA PHE A 529 -9.84 -19.45 16.93
C PHE A 529 -8.97 -19.90 18.10
N GLU A 530 -7.83 -19.25 18.27
CA GLU A 530 -6.97 -19.41 19.44
C GLU A 530 -7.39 -18.43 20.54
N LYS A 531 -6.88 -18.64 21.75
CA LYS A 531 -7.11 -17.71 22.85
C LYS A 531 -6.42 -16.37 22.58
N PRO A 532 -7.04 -15.22 22.94
CA PRO A 532 -6.36 -13.93 22.96
C PRO A 532 -5.07 -13.99 23.79
N VAL A 533 -4.05 -13.25 23.36
CA VAL A 533 -2.75 -13.17 24.03
C VAL A 533 -2.52 -11.74 24.52
N ASP A 534 -1.70 -11.60 25.56
CA ASP A 534 -1.29 -10.30 26.07
C ASP A 534 0.03 -9.84 25.42
N TRP A 535 0.44 -8.61 25.71
CA TRP A 535 1.68 -8.07 25.15
C TRP A 535 2.94 -8.73 25.70
N LYS A 536 2.88 -9.27 26.93
CA LYS A 536 4.02 -9.98 27.50
C LYS A 536 4.34 -11.20 26.64
N PHE A 537 3.32 -11.95 26.23
CA PHE A 537 3.45 -13.06 25.29
C PHE A 537 4.01 -12.59 23.94
N GLU A 538 3.43 -11.55 23.33
CA GLU A 538 3.88 -11.07 22.01
C GLU A 538 5.34 -10.61 22.03
N ASN A 539 5.78 -9.95 23.11
CA ASN A 539 7.14 -9.43 23.25
C ASN A 539 8.19 -10.53 23.45
N GLU A 540 7.82 -11.81 23.67
CA GLU A 540 8.76 -12.94 23.70
C GLU A 540 9.28 -13.34 22.32
N TYR A 541 8.65 -12.86 21.23
CA TYR A 541 8.99 -13.24 19.87
C TYR A 541 10.01 -12.28 19.24
N LYS A 542 11.02 -12.85 18.57
CA LYS A 542 12.00 -12.11 17.76
C LYS A 542 11.43 -11.64 16.43
N TYR A 543 10.47 -12.36 15.87
CA TYR A 543 9.89 -12.09 14.55
C TYR A 543 8.38 -11.91 14.65
N VAL A 544 7.86 -10.82 14.09
CA VAL A 544 6.42 -10.49 14.09
C VAL A 544 5.99 -10.03 12.71
N ILE A 545 4.75 -10.30 12.31
CA ILE A 545 4.19 -9.77 11.06
C ILE A 545 3.08 -8.74 11.32
N ASP A 546 3.20 -7.60 10.67
CA ASP A 546 2.21 -6.56 10.54
C ASP A 546 1.45 -6.75 9.22
N ILE A 547 0.13 -6.83 9.33
CA ILE A 547 -0.77 -6.91 8.18
C ILE A 547 -1.93 -5.95 8.40
N ASP A 548 -2.44 -5.46 7.28
CA ASP A 548 -3.62 -4.61 7.14
C ASP A 548 -4.81 -5.05 8.01
N GLY A 549 -5.58 -4.07 8.48
CA GLY A 549 -6.94 -4.29 9.00
C GLY A 549 -7.95 -4.15 7.89
N ASN A 550 -9.09 -3.51 8.21
CA ASN A 550 -10.06 -3.11 7.17
C ASN A 550 -9.40 -2.22 6.11
N SER A 551 -8.36 -1.48 6.49
CA SER A 551 -7.45 -0.82 5.55
C SER A 551 -6.02 -0.88 6.08
N TRP A 552 -5.53 0.15 6.76
CA TRP A 552 -4.19 0.20 7.35
C TRP A 552 -4.09 -0.57 8.68
N SER A 553 -2.90 -0.68 9.26
CA SER A 553 -2.65 -1.36 10.53
C SER A 553 -2.41 -0.38 11.69
N GLY A 554 -3.27 -0.44 12.72
CA GLY A 554 -3.04 0.26 13.99
C GLY A 554 -1.83 -0.24 14.80
N ARG A 555 -1.23 -1.38 14.45
CA ARG A 555 -0.23 -2.07 15.28
C ARG A 555 1.21 -1.75 14.91
N PHE A 556 1.47 -1.21 13.71
CA PHE A 556 2.83 -1.15 13.15
C PHE A 556 3.84 -0.44 14.06
N ARG A 557 3.49 0.75 14.56
CA ARG A 557 4.35 1.51 15.49
C ARG A 557 4.71 0.71 16.73
N ARG A 558 3.71 0.09 17.37
CA ARG A 558 3.88 -0.74 18.58
C ARG A 558 4.79 -1.94 18.30
N LEU A 559 4.64 -2.59 17.14
CA LEU A 559 5.47 -3.73 16.75
C LEU A 559 6.92 -3.32 16.57
N LEU A 560 7.21 -2.20 15.91
CA LEU A 560 8.57 -1.65 15.83
C LEU A 560 9.13 -1.29 17.22
N THR A 561 8.29 -0.74 18.11
CA THR A 561 8.68 -0.46 19.50
C THR A 561 9.04 -1.73 20.28
N SER A 562 8.54 -2.91 19.91
CA SER A 562 8.77 -4.16 20.64
C SER A 562 10.20 -4.74 20.53
N ASN A 563 11.07 -4.10 19.74
CA ASN A 563 12.43 -4.56 19.43
C ASN A 563 12.45 -5.96 18.77
N SER A 564 11.39 -6.27 18.03
CA SER A 564 11.24 -7.47 17.21
C SER A 564 11.41 -7.10 15.75
N LEU A 565 11.91 -8.01 14.92
CA LEU A 565 11.97 -7.81 13.48
C LEU A 565 10.55 -7.87 12.91
N VAL A 566 10.10 -6.73 12.37
CA VAL A 566 8.75 -6.60 11.80
C VAL A 566 8.78 -6.94 10.32
N PHE A 567 7.97 -7.91 9.94
CA PHE A 567 7.59 -8.20 8.56
C PHE A 567 6.33 -7.39 8.27
N LYS A 568 6.25 -6.63 7.18
CA LYS A 568 5.07 -5.80 6.87
C LYS A 568 4.50 -6.17 5.51
N SER A 569 3.24 -6.58 5.49
CA SER A 569 2.45 -6.79 4.27
C SER A 569 1.27 -5.83 4.24
N THR A 570 1.26 -4.92 3.26
CA THR A 570 0.23 -3.88 3.16
C THR A 570 0.02 -3.40 1.74
N ILE A 571 -1.18 -2.92 1.42
CA ILE A 571 -1.46 -2.11 0.22
C ILE A 571 -1.78 -0.64 0.56
N TRP A 572 -1.62 -0.24 1.81
CA TRP A 572 -2.01 1.07 2.31
C TRP A 572 -0.77 1.89 2.68
N PRO A 573 -0.29 2.78 1.82
CA PRO A 573 0.70 3.77 2.25
C PRO A 573 0.10 4.65 3.35
N GLU A 574 0.82 4.74 4.46
CA GLU A 574 0.45 5.56 5.60
C GLU A 574 1.26 6.87 5.62
N TRP A 575 0.98 7.75 6.58
CA TRP A 575 1.57 9.10 6.65
C TRP A 575 3.11 9.10 6.65
N TYR A 576 3.72 8.05 7.19
CA TYR A 576 5.18 7.86 7.26
C TYR A 576 5.80 7.25 5.98
N ARG A 577 5.03 7.03 4.91
CA ARG A 577 5.48 6.40 3.65
C ARG A 577 6.84 6.93 3.18
N ASP A 578 6.98 8.26 3.10
CA ASP A 578 8.17 8.90 2.57
C ASP A 578 9.31 8.93 3.61
N HIS A 579 9.00 8.66 4.88
CA HIS A 579 9.93 8.72 6.01
C HIS A 579 10.62 7.40 6.31
N ILE A 580 9.93 6.26 6.14
CA ILE A 580 10.47 4.95 6.51
C ILE A 580 11.17 4.26 5.33
N GLN A 581 12.26 3.56 5.60
CA GLN A 581 13.00 2.76 4.61
C GLN A 581 12.76 1.25 4.80
N ALA A 582 12.17 0.61 3.79
CA ALA A 582 12.03 -0.85 3.71
C ALA A 582 13.41 -1.54 3.63
N TRP A 583 13.51 -2.77 4.12
CA TRP A 583 14.74 -3.58 4.30
C TRP A 583 15.77 -3.04 5.30
N TYR A 584 15.62 -1.79 5.75
CA TYR A 584 16.45 -1.19 6.81
C TYR A 584 15.70 -1.12 8.15
N HIS A 585 14.43 -0.72 8.15
CA HIS A 585 13.64 -0.64 9.40
C HIS A 585 12.68 -1.83 9.60
N TYR A 586 12.34 -2.53 8.52
CA TYR A 586 11.40 -3.66 8.50
C TYR A 586 11.57 -4.48 7.21
N ILE A 587 11.04 -5.70 7.18
CA ILE A 587 11.04 -6.57 6.00
C ILE A 587 9.71 -6.43 5.25
N PRO A 588 9.67 -5.91 4.01
CA PRO A 588 8.43 -5.88 3.24
C PRO A 588 8.06 -7.29 2.76
N VAL A 589 6.76 -7.61 2.78
CA VAL A 589 6.22 -8.93 2.41
C VAL A 589 5.04 -8.77 1.46
N ARG A 590 5.03 -9.53 0.36
CA ARG A 590 3.94 -9.59 -0.62
C ARG A 590 2.62 -10.00 0.02
N VAL A 591 1.53 -9.50 -0.55
CA VAL A 591 0.17 -9.79 -0.07
C VAL A 591 -0.20 -11.27 -0.26
N ASP A 592 0.46 -11.96 -1.20
CA ASP A 592 0.30 -13.39 -1.43
C ASP A 592 1.06 -14.29 -0.43
N TYR A 593 1.98 -13.74 0.36
CA TYR A 593 2.84 -14.45 1.33
C TYR A 593 3.74 -15.54 0.72
N GLU A 594 4.04 -15.44 -0.58
CA GLU A 594 4.80 -16.47 -1.28
C GLU A 594 6.22 -16.65 -0.68
N GLU A 595 6.89 -15.56 -0.36
CA GLU A 595 8.27 -15.56 0.13
C GLU A 595 8.39 -15.82 1.65
N LEU A 596 7.27 -15.97 2.36
CA LEU A 596 7.27 -15.91 3.82
C LEU A 596 8.14 -16.99 4.48
N PHE A 597 8.06 -18.23 3.99
CA PHE A 597 8.87 -19.34 4.51
C PHE A 597 10.35 -19.21 4.13
N ASP A 598 10.64 -18.72 2.92
CA ASP A 598 12.02 -18.49 2.46
C ASP A 598 12.70 -17.40 3.29
N LEU A 599 11.99 -16.31 3.61
CA LEU A 599 12.49 -15.28 4.53
C LEU A 599 12.70 -15.82 5.95
N MET A 600 11.77 -16.63 6.47
CA MET A 600 11.94 -17.23 7.79
C MET A 600 13.11 -18.21 7.83
N SER A 601 13.32 -18.99 6.77
CA SER A 601 14.49 -19.85 6.63
C SER A 601 15.78 -19.04 6.55
N PHE A 602 15.80 -17.92 5.82
CA PHE A 602 16.94 -17.01 5.76
C PHE A 602 17.35 -16.48 7.15
N PHE A 603 16.39 -16.00 7.96
CA PHE A 603 16.72 -15.42 9.27
C PHE A 603 16.94 -16.46 10.36
N THR A 604 16.22 -17.59 10.34
CA THR A 604 16.19 -18.56 11.45
C THR A 604 16.88 -19.89 11.17
N GLY A 605 17.27 -20.13 9.92
CA GLY A 605 17.90 -21.37 9.45
C GLY A 605 16.92 -22.36 8.81
N SER A 606 17.46 -23.47 8.33
CA SER A 606 16.72 -24.60 7.73
C SER A 606 15.78 -25.33 8.71
N MET A 607 15.05 -26.28 8.15
CA MET A 607 14.42 -27.36 8.89
C MET A 607 15.48 -28.16 9.66
N GLU A 608 15.23 -28.49 10.92
CA GLU A 608 16.21 -29.16 11.80
C GLU A 608 16.62 -30.55 11.29
N GLU A 609 15.68 -31.27 10.67
CA GLU A 609 15.89 -32.62 10.12
C GLU A 609 16.74 -32.65 8.84
N ASP A 610 16.99 -31.48 8.22
CA ASP A 610 17.65 -31.36 6.93
C ASP A 610 19.12 -30.98 7.00
N ASN A 611 19.67 -30.84 8.19
CA ASN A 611 21.08 -30.57 8.33
C ASN A 611 21.91 -31.81 7.94
N ASP A 612 22.12 -32.01 6.64
CA ASP A 612 23.15 -32.88 6.11
C ASP A 612 24.52 -32.22 6.35
N TYR A 613 24.97 -32.33 7.61
CA TYR A 613 26.25 -31.83 8.07
C TYR A 613 27.44 -32.44 7.30
N THR A 614 27.23 -33.47 6.48
CA THR A 614 28.29 -34.08 5.69
C THR A 614 28.57 -33.32 4.40
N LYS A 615 27.57 -32.63 3.82
CA LYS A 615 27.68 -31.96 2.51
C LYS A 615 27.52 -30.44 2.55
N TYR A 616 26.60 -29.94 3.38
CA TYR A 616 26.25 -28.52 3.43
C TYR A 616 26.34 -27.97 4.85
N GLU A 617 26.62 -26.68 4.96
CA GLU A 617 26.41 -25.91 6.18
C GLU A 617 25.27 -24.92 5.93
N TYR A 618 24.16 -25.11 6.61
CA TYR A 618 22.99 -24.24 6.47
C TYR A 618 23.22 -22.91 7.16
N LEU A 619 23.00 -21.83 6.42
CA LEU A 619 23.20 -20.48 6.93
C LEU A 619 21.96 -19.98 7.66
N LYS A 620 22.19 -19.19 8.70
CA LYS A 620 21.16 -18.36 9.34
C LYS A 620 21.67 -16.93 9.50
N PHE A 621 20.83 -15.96 9.16
CA PHE A 621 21.15 -14.53 9.20
C PHE A 621 20.50 -13.83 10.39
N GLU A 622 20.47 -14.50 11.55
CA GLU A 622 19.79 -14.02 12.77
C GLU A 622 20.31 -12.64 13.21
N GLU A 623 21.63 -12.44 13.14
CA GLU A 623 22.28 -11.18 13.50
C GLU A 623 21.87 -10.02 12.60
N LEU A 624 21.66 -10.28 11.31
CA LEU A 624 21.12 -9.27 10.39
C LEU A 624 19.68 -8.92 10.77
N GLY A 625 18.89 -9.93 11.16
CA GLY A 625 17.54 -9.73 11.69
C GLY A 625 17.52 -8.88 12.97
N ARG A 626 18.47 -9.10 13.89
CA ARG A 626 18.67 -8.27 15.08
C ARG A 626 18.92 -6.82 14.70
N GLN A 627 19.85 -6.56 13.79
CA GLN A 627 20.21 -5.20 13.38
C GLN A 627 19.02 -4.44 12.78
N ILE A 628 18.24 -5.08 11.91
CA ILE A 628 17.03 -4.46 11.32
C ILE A 628 15.98 -4.19 12.41
N SER A 629 15.82 -5.09 13.38
CA SER A 629 14.89 -4.89 14.51
C SER A 629 15.27 -3.67 15.35
N GLU A 630 16.57 -3.49 15.62
CA GLU A 630 17.08 -2.35 16.40
C GLU A 630 16.96 -1.04 15.62
N GLN A 631 17.23 -1.07 14.32
CA GLN A 631 17.04 0.09 13.43
C GLN A 631 15.57 0.49 13.35
N GLY A 632 14.65 -0.47 13.24
CA GLY A 632 13.22 -0.23 13.29
C GLY A 632 12.75 0.36 14.62
N HIS A 633 13.29 -0.15 15.74
CA HIS A 633 13.03 0.38 17.07
C HIS A 633 13.55 1.82 17.24
N GLU A 634 14.79 2.07 16.84
CA GLU A 634 15.42 3.40 16.85
C GLU A 634 14.64 4.40 15.98
N TRP A 635 14.15 3.95 14.82
CA TRP A 635 13.37 4.82 13.94
C TRP A 635 12.08 5.30 14.61
N VAL A 636 11.41 4.47 15.41
CA VAL A 636 10.26 4.93 16.19
C VAL A 636 10.65 6.03 17.19
N GLN A 637 11.78 5.87 17.86
CA GLN A 637 12.27 6.82 18.86
C GLN A 637 12.68 8.17 18.25
N LYS A 638 13.13 8.19 16.98
CA LYS A 638 13.70 9.39 16.34
C LYS A 638 12.81 10.03 15.27
N HIS A 639 11.90 9.27 14.66
CA HIS A 639 11.13 9.68 13.48
C HIS A 639 9.62 9.36 13.55
N PHE A 640 9.18 8.66 14.60
CA PHE A 640 7.77 8.39 14.87
C PHE A 640 7.37 8.86 16.28
N ARG A 641 7.83 10.07 16.62
CA ARG A 641 7.46 10.77 17.86
C ARG A 641 6.19 11.60 17.63
N TYR A 642 5.60 12.07 18.72
CA TYR A 642 4.40 12.89 18.63
C TYR A 642 4.67 14.20 17.87
N GLU A 643 5.89 14.74 18.01
CA GLU A 643 6.37 15.93 17.31
C GLU A 643 6.50 15.69 15.80
N ASP A 644 6.88 14.48 15.37
CA ASP A 644 6.98 14.15 13.94
C ASP A 644 5.59 14.06 13.29
N LEU A 645 4.58 13.58 14.04
CA LEU A 645 3.18 13.58 13.61
C LEU A 645 2.62 15.02 13.53
N GLN A 646 2.93 15.84 14.53
CA GLN A 646 2.59 17.26 14.52
C GLN A 646 3.23 17.98 13.33
N ALA A 647 4.50 17.68 13.00
CA ALA A 647 5.18 18.23 11.85
C ALA A 647 4.47 17.87 10.53
N TYR A 648 4.08 16.60 10.37
CA TYR A 648 3.34 16.14 9.20
C TYR A 648 1.94 16.75 9.09
N ALA A 649 1.18 16.75 10.18
CA ALA A 649 -0.16 17.33 10.19
C ALA A 649 -0.11 18.85 9.92
N TRP A 650 0.81 19.57 10.56
CA TRP A 650 0.99 21.00 10.33
C TRP A 650 1.36 21.28 8.87
N ARG A 651 2.32 20.52 8.32
CA ARG A 651 2.67 20.60 6.90
C ARG A 651 1.46 20.44 5.99
N THR A 652 0.67 19.40 6.24
CA THR A 652 -0.54 19.08 5.47
C THR A 652 -1.54 20.23 5.53
N TYR A 653 -1.75 20.81 6.71
CA TYR A 653 -2.72 21.87 6.91
C TYR A 653 -2.29 23.21 6.31
N LEU A 654 -1.00 23.51 6.23
CA LEU A 654 -0.52 24.70 5.50
C LEU A 654 -0.79 24.57 3.99
N GLU A 655 -0.48 23.41 3.41
CA GLU A 655 -0.78 23.15 1.99
C GLU A 655 -2.29 23.17 1.73
N TRP A 656 -3.08 22.60 2.65
CA TRP A 656 -4.53 22.58 2.56
C TRP A 656 -5.16 23.97 2.69
N ALA A 657 -4.67 24.78 3.62
CA ALA A 657 -5.10 26.17 3.77
C ALA A 657 -4.84 26.97 2.49
N ARG A 658 -3.67 26.78 1.87
CA ARG A 658 -3.34 27.44 0.62
C ARG A 658 -4.25 27.04 -0.52
N VAL A 659 -4.47 25.73 -0.77
CA VAL A 659 -5.30 25.29 -1.90
C VAL A 659 -6.77 25.69 -1.73
N SER A 660 -7.26 25.82 -0.49
CA SER A 660 -8.66 26.19 -0.19
C SER A 660 -8.92 27.70 -0.02
N SER A 661 -7.87 28.53 -0.06
CA SER A 661 -7.96 29.99 0.04
C SER A 661 -8.39 30.65 -1.28
N GLU A 662 -9.20 31.71 -1.21
CA GLU A 662 -9.49 32.57 -2.37
C GLU A 662 -8.23 33.33 -2.83
N ASP A 663 -7.36 33.71 -1.91
CA ASP A 663 -6.09 34.38 -2.21
C ASP A 663 -4.92 33.39 -2.17
N ARG A 664 -4.94 32.41 -3.10
CA ARG A 664 -3.85 31.42 -3.21
C ARG A 664 -2.48 32.06 -3.48
N LYS A 665 -2.46 33.24 -4.11
CA LYS A 665 -1.25 33.97 -4.50
C LYS A 665 -0.61 34.69 -3.31
N GLY A 666 -1.41 35.27 -2.41
CA GLY A 666 -0.93 35.84 -1.15
C GLY A 666 -0.57 34.80 -0.09
N MET A 667 -0.95 33.54 -0.27
CA MET A 667 -0.66 32.43 0.65
C MET A 667 0.72 31.77 0.41
N ILE A 668 1.75 32.57 0.17
CA ILE A 668 3.14 32.11 -0.03
C ILE A 668 4.06 32.61 1.09
N LEU A 669 5.21 31.95 1.27
CA LEU A 669 6.25 32.37 2.22
C LEU A 669 6.84 33.74 1.85
#